data_AF-A0A1D6NP04-F1
#
_entry.id   AF-A0A1D6NP04-F1
#
_cell.length_a   1.000
_cell.length_b   1.000
_cell.length_c   1.000
_cell.angle_alpha   90.00
_cell.angle_beta   90.00
_cell.angle_gamma   90.00
#
_symmetry.space_group_name_H-M   'P 1'
#
loop_
_entity.id
_entity.type
_entity.pdbx_description
1 polymer ?
#
loop_
_entity_poly.entity_id
_entity_poly.type
_entity_poly.pdbx_seq_one_letter_code
_entity_poly.pdbx_strand_id
1 'polypeptide(L)'
;MASAGAGPSGPVRSISQTGRSRTMGRMPTRAFTIRPDGSSGEDGVDIVEEELVPSSLAPIVPILRAANEIEEENPRVAYLCRFTAFEKAHHMDQNSSGRGVRQFKTYLLHRLEKDEHETKRSLATTDAREIQKFYAQYCRKYLEQDHDKRKPEEMARYYQIASVLYDVMKTVTPGKNEYDDYAKDIENEKASFSQYNILPLNISAREQPIMKIPEIKAAVKLLEQINGLPMPRIELPQSSDRKTVSDKMDRPVVKDLLDWLRQTFGFQKDSVANQREHLILLLANIDMRQQGTADHSERHVHMIRSSTVIYLRNKIFHNYNSWCRYLHLESNIRIQRDAPTQQPELLYIGLYLLIWGEASNVRFMPECLCYIFHHMARDLHDIISDTSQGSFEPPFQGEGSDDAFLQLVIQPIYSVMQKEAARSKRGKVSHSLWRNYDDLNEYFWSKKCFKKLGWPMDPTADFFAEPTRAKNETEQHGHVIRRRRASKTNFVEVRTFLHMFRSFDRMWAFFILGFQAMVIIAWSPSGSLSSIFEPNVFKNVLTIFITAAFLNFLQATLELILNWKAWKSLECSQRIRYIFSALFFMFLPIRRALERSNSRIIRFLLWWTQPKLYVARGMYEDTCSLLKYTTFWILLLICKLAFSYYVEIAPLVEPTRIIMSLERPPYEWHEFFPNLRHNLGVVVTVWAPIVMVYFMDTQIWYAIFSTICGGVYGAFSRLGEIRTLGMLRSRFEAIPRAFGKKLVPDHGSHLKGDEEDKNPPFDKFADIWNAFINSLREEDLLNNREKDLLVVPSSGGQTSVFQWPPFLLASKIPIALDMAKSVKKKDDELMKRIKQDPYTEYAVIECYDTLLDILYSIIVVQSDKKVVDRIRESIKDSIHRKSLVKEFRLDELPQLSAKFDKLLNLLKEYDENDPVNRNTHIANLLQDIMEIITQDIMKNGKGILKDEGQKQQLFAKLNLDSLKHVAWREKCIRLQLLLTTKESAIYVPTNLEARRRITFFANSLFMRMPRAPPVRSMMSFSVLTPYFKEEVLFSPEDLHRKNEDGISILFYLRKIYPDEFRNFLQRIDFEVKDEEELKDKMDEICNWASYRGQTLTRTVRGMMYYRKALEIQCLQDMTDPAKVDRDRSIGSYQELQYDIEMAQAIADIKFTYVVSCQVYG
;
A
#
# COMPACT_ATOMS: atom_id res chain seq x y z
N MET A 1 6.74 63.21 -17.58
CA MET A 1 7.83 64.16 -17.93
C MET A 1 9.10 63.36 -18.17
N ALA A 2 9.67 63.53 -19.38
CA ALA A 2 11.06 63.27 -19.85
C ALA A 2 11.78 61.97 -19.38
N SER A 3 11.96 60.94 -20.22
CA SER A 3 12.98 60.77 -21.31
C SER A 3 14.41 60.62 -20.77
N ALA A 4 15.34 59.78 -21.28
CA ALA A 4 15.41 58.78 -22.33
C ALA A 4 16.86 58.22 -22.35
N GLY A 5 17.08 57.12 -23.08
CA GLY A 5 18.38 56.67 -23.60
C GLY A 5 18.74 55.24 -23.16
N ALA A 6 18.59 54.14 -23.91
CA ALA A 6 18.82 53.79 -25.31
C ALA A 6 19.53 52.40 -25.27
N GLY A 7 18.91 51.35 -25.82
CA GLY A 7 19.65 50.21 -26.39
C GLY A 7 20.11 50.57 -27.83
N PRO A 8 20.42 49.62 -28.74
CA PRO A 8 20.56 48.16 -28.63
C PRO A 8 21.76 47.58 -29.43
N SER A 9 22.01 46.26 -29.32
CA SER A 9 22.40 45.39 -30.45
C SER A 9 22.51 43.92 -30.00
N GLY A 10 21.52 43.11 -30.35
CA GLY A 10 21.74 41.69 -30.67
C GLY A 10 21.75 41.54 -32.20
N PRO A 11 21.48 40.35 -32.76
CA PRO A 11 21.80 38.99 -32.33
C PRO A 11 22.42 38.17 -33.50
N VAL A 12 22.90 36.94 -33.24
CA VAL A 12 22.82 35.87 -34.27
C VAL A 12 22.39 34.57 -33.61
N ARG A 13 21.20 34.10 -34.00
CA ARG A 13 20.73 32.71 -33.88
C ARG A 13 20.92 32.06 -35.24
N SER A 14 21.45 30.83 -35.26
CA SER A 14 21.16 29.86 -36.32
C SER A 14 20.80 28.51 -35.69
N ILE A 15 19.97 27.78 -36.43
CA ILE A 15 19.17 26.63 -36.06
C ILE A 15 19.83 25.37 -36.65
N SER A 16 19.86 24.25 -35.94
CA SER A 16 19.25 22.95 -36.34
C SER A 16 19.84 21.70 -35.65
N GLN A 17 18.89 20.89 -35.18
CA GLN A 17 18.81 19.42 -35.27
C GLN A 17 19.67 18.47 -34.40
N THR A 18 18.91 17.80 -33.50
CA THR A 18 18.91 16.35 -33.23
C THR A 18 20.15 15.71 -32.61
N GLY A 19 20.28 15.84 -31.28
CA GLY A 19 21.04 14.93 -30.43
C GLY A 19 20.11 14.25 -29.43
N ARG A 20 19.94 12.93 -29.55
CA ARG A 20 19.24 12.06 -28.60
C ARG A 20 19.61 12.42 -27.15
N SER A 21 18.61 12.78 -26.34
CA SER A 21 18.74 12.74 -24.89
C SER A 21 19.06 11.29 -24.50
N ARG A 22 20.29 11.09 -24.00
CA ARG A 22 20.74 9.84 -23.41
C ARG A 22 19.88 9.60 -22.17
N THR A 23 18.93 8.67 -22.31
CA THR A 23 18.41 7.89 -21.20
C THR A 23 19.60 7.40 -20.37
N MET A 24 19.59 7.64 -19.06
CA MET A 24 20.52 6.96 -18.14
C MET A 24 20.43 5.47 -18.45
N GLY A 25 21.51 4.95 -19.02
CA GLY A 25 21.63 3.53 -19.29
C GLY A 25 21.49 2.79 -17.98
N ARG A 26 20.70 1.71 -18.00
CA ARG A 26 20.84 0.60 -17.08
C ARG A 26 22.32 0.41 -16.74
N MET A 27 22.69 0.57 -15.48
CA MET A 27 23.88 -0.05 -14.94
C MET A 27 23.82 -1.53 -15.34
N PRO A 28 24.77 -2.06 -16.13
CA PRO A 28 24.90 -3.48 -16.29
C PRO A 28 25.30 -4.02 -14.92
N THR A 29 24.46 -4.82 -14.30
CA THR A 29 24.85 -5.68 -13.18
C THR A 29 25.96 -6.57 -13.72
N ARG A 30 27.22 -6.21 -13.47
CA ARG A 30 28.36 -7.08 -13.71
C ARG A 30 28.14 -8.31 -12.84
N ALA A 31 28.03 -9.48 -13.46
CA ALA A 31 28.24 -10.73 -12.75
C ALA A 31 29.65 -10.66 -12.13
N PHE A 32 29.74 -10.86 -10.81
CA PHE A 32 31.02 -11.00 -10.11
C PHE A 32 31.85 -12.05 -10.85
N THR A 33 33.02 -11.63 -11.33
CA THR A 33 34.00 -12.53 -11.96
C THR A 33 35.11 -12.71 -10.95
N ILE A 34 35.10 -13.83 -10.23
CA ILE A 34 36.21 -14.26 -9.39
C ILE A 34 37.40 -14.53 -10.32
N ARG A 35 38.51 -13.82 -10.12
CA ARG A 35 39.82 -14.19 -10.68
C ARG A 35 40.52 -15.07 -9.64
N PRO A 36 40.87 -16.32 -9.97
CA PRO A 36 41.73 -17.13 -9.12
C PRO A 36 43.17 -16.85 -9.54
N ASP A 37 43.76 -15.73 -9.12
CA ASP A 37 45.20 -15.55 -9.21
C ASP A 37 45.67 -14.93 -7.90
N GLY A 38 46.48 -15.68 -7.16
CA GLY A 38 47.06 -15.27 -5.91
C GLY A 38 48.02 -14.09 -6.10
N SER A 39 47.77 -13.02 -5.34
CA SER A 39 48.82 -12.14 -4.83
C SER A 39 48.29 -11.43 -3.60
N SER A 40 48.96 -11.69 -2.49
CA SER A 40 48.88 -11.02 -1.20
C SER A 40 48.57 -9.52 -1.28
N GLY A 41 47.51 -9.12 -0.58
CA GLY A 41 47.23 -7.76 -0.14
C GLY A 41 46.32 -7.84 1.07
N GLU A 42 46.82 -7.37 2.21
CA GLU A 42 46.13 -7.28 3.49
C GLU A 42 44.87 -6.42 3.34
N ASP A 43 43.73 -7.06 3.12
CA ASP A 43 42.39 -6.59 3.47
C ASP A 43 41.50 -7.83 3.41
N GLY A 44 41.36 -8.52 4.54
CA GLY A 44 40.48 -9.66 4.70
C GLY A 44 39.04 -9.22 4.58
N VAL A 45 38.51 -9.16 3.35
CA VAL A 45 37.08 -9.10 3.12
C VAL A 45 36.56 -10.52 3.32
N ASP A 46 35.91 -10.77 4.45
CA ASP A 46 35.15 -12.00 4.69
C ASP A 46 33.99 -12.03 3.70
N ILE A 47 34.17 -12.75 2.58
CA ILE A 47 33.13 -12.89 1.57
C ILE A 47 32.07 -13.86 2.12
N VAL A 48 30.84 -13.37 2.32
CA VAL A 48 29.71 -14.19 2.78
C VAL A 48 29.35 -15.24 1.72
N GLU A 49 29.55 -16.52 2.06
CA GLU A 49 29.45 -17.64 1.11
C GLU A 49 28.06 -17.81 0.50
N GLU A 50 27.03 -17.37 1.24
CA GLU A 50 25.61 -17.42 0.83
C GLU A 50 25.33 -16.53 -0.39
N GLU A 51 26.03 -15.39 -0.52
CA GLU A 51 25.80 -14.44 -1.62
C GLU A 51 26.40 -14.91 -2.95
N LEU A 52 27.33 -15.85 -2.89
CA LEU A 52 27.99 -16.45 -4.05
C LEU A 52 27.18 -17.57 -4.69
N VAL A 53 26.10 -18.05 -4.04
CA VAL A 53 25.30 -19.19 -4.52
C VAL A 53 24.46 -18.78 -5.74
N PRO A 54 24.65 -19.43 -6.92
CA PRO A 54 23.80 -19.20 -8.08
C PRO A 54 22.34 -19.61 -7.80
N SER A 55 21.36 -18.94 -8.41
CA SER A 55 19.94 -19.22 -8.19
C SER A 55 19.55 -20.68 -8.47
N SER A 56 20.23 -21.36 -9.39
CA SER A 56 20.04 -22.79 -9.69
C SER A 56 20.45 -23.74 -8.55
N LEU A 57 21.15 -23.24 -7.52
CA LEU A 57 21.62 -23.98 -6.35
C LEU A 57 20.97 -23.51 -5.04
N ALA A 58 19.85 -22.78 -5.12
CA ALA A 58 19.12 -22.26 -3.96
C ALA A 58 18.87 -23.27 -2.80
N PRO A 59 18.61 -24.57 -3.04
CA PRO A 59 18.41 -25.56 -1.96
C PRO A 59 19.61 -25.80 -1.04
N ILE A 60 20.79 -25.24 -1.35
CA ILE A 60 22.03 -25.40 -0.57
C ILE A 60 22.22 -24.24 0.42
N VAL A 61 21.64 -23.07 0.14
CA VAL A 61 21.80 -21.85 0.96
C VAL A 61 21.54 -22.10 2.45
N PRO A 62 20.48 -22.84 2.87
CA PRO A 62 20.24 -23.11 4.29
C PRO A 62 21.36 -23.93 4.95
N ILE A 63 22.04 -24.80 4.19
CA ILE A 63 23.13 -25.65 4.69
C ILE A 63 24.37 -24.80 4.95
N LEU A 64 24.70 -23.88 4.04
CA LEU A 64 25.83 -22.97 4.20
C LEU A 64 25.59 -21.95 5.30
N ARG A 65 24.35 -21.47 5.45
CA ARG A 65 23.97 -20.61 6.58
C ARG A 65 24.18 -21.29 7.91
N ALA A 66 23.66 -22.51 8.05
CA ALA A 66 23.89 -23.30 9.25
C ALA A 66 25.38 -23.53 9.50
N ALA A 67 26.18 -23.77 8.45
CA ALA A 67 27.63 -23.95 8.57
C ALA A 67 28.35 -22.71 9.11
N ASN A 68 28.03 -21.51 8.60
CA ASN A 68 28.64 -20.26 9.06
C ASN A 68 28.28 -19.95 10.52
N GLU A 69 27.05 -20.22 10.93
CA GLU A 69 26.59 -19.93 12.30
C GLU A 69 27.19 -20.86 13.35
N ILE A 70 27.40 -22.14 13.00
CA ILE A 70 27.99 -23.12 13.92
C ILE A 70 29.52 -23.13 13.85
N GLU A 71 30.14 -22.36 12.95
CA GLU A 71 31.59 -22.36 12.72
C GLU A 71 32.37 -21.98 14.00
N GLU A 72 31.88 -21.01 14.77
CA GLU A 72 32.49 -20.63 16.05
C GLU A 72 32.30 -21.69 17.15
N GLU A 73 31.17 -22.41 17.15
CA GLU A 73 30.87 -23.43 18.18
C GLU A 73 31.56 -24.78 17.89
N ASN A 74 31.55 -25.22 16.64
CA ASN A 74 32.23 -26.43 16.19
C ASN A 74 32.68 -26.32 14.71
N PRO A 75 33.94 -25.91 14.48
CA PRO A 75 34.50 -25.77 13.13
C PRO A 75 34.45 -27.06 12.31
N ARG A 76 34.55 -28.24 12.96
CA ARG A 76 34.55 -29.53 12.27
C ARG A 76 33.16 -29.93 11.76
N VAL A 77 32.10 -29.59 12.50
CA VAL A 77 30.72 -29.82 12.03
C VAL A 77 30.35 -28.81 10.93
N ALA A 78 30.82 -27.57 11.01
CA ALA A 78 30.68 -26.59 9.93
C ALA A 78 31.32 -27.09 8.62
N TYR A 79 32.52 -27.68 8.70
CA TYR A 79 33.16 -28.36 7.56
C TYR A 79 32.28 -29.47 6.96
N LEU A 80 31.70 -30.35 7.79
CA LEU A 80 30.79 -31.41 7.31
C LEU A 80 29.57 -30.85 6.60
N CYS A 81 28.97 -29.77 7.13
CA CYS A 81 27.86 -29.07 6.47
C CYS A 81 28.27 -28.52 5.09
N ARG A 82 29.45 -27.88 4.98
CA ARG A 82 29.98 -27.38 3.69
C ARG A 82 30.29 -28.51 2.72
N PHE A 83 30.77 -29.65 3.20
CA PHE A 83 31.03 -30.83 2.38
C PHE A 83 29.73 -31.41 1.80
N THR A 84 28.71 -31.61 2.64
CA THR A 84 27.38 -32.06 2.19
C THR A 84 26.75 -31.07 1.22
N ALA A 85 26.92 -29.76 1.45
CA ALA A 85 26.52 -28.72 0.51
C ALA A 85 27.21 -28.87 -0.85
N PHE A 86 28.51 -29.14 -0.87
CA PHE A 86 29.27 -29.38 -2.11
C PHE A 86 28.80 -30.64 -2.85
N GLU A 87 28.59 -31.76 -2.16
CA GLU A 87 28.06 -32.99 -2.76
C GLU A 87 26.67 -32.76 -3.37
N LYS A 88 25.78 -32.07 -2.64
CA LYS A 88 24.45 -31.71 -3.13
C LYS A 88 24.53 -30.80 -4.36
N ALA A 89 25.47 -29.84 -4.39
CA ALA A 89 25.75 -29.02 -5.57
C ALA A 89 26.21 -29.86 -6.75
N HIS A 90 27.05 -30.87 -6.49
CA HIS A 90 27.58 -31.77 -7.49
C HIS A 90 26.47 -32.61 -8.13
N HIS A 91 25.58 -33.19 -7.33
CA HIS A 91 24.43 -33.97 -7.82
C HIS A 91 23.43 -33.15 -8.64
N MET A 92 23.18 -31.88 -8.26
CA MET A 92 22.22 -31.03 -8.98
C MET A 92 22.72 -30.57 -10.37
N ASP A 93 24.03 -30.38 -10.55
CA ASP A 93 24.60 -30.00 -11.85
C ASP A 93 25.96 -30.69 -12.05
N GLN A 94 25.92 -31.98 -12.38
CA GLN A 94 27.11 -32.81 -12.54
C GLN A 94 28.08 -32.25 -13.59
N ASN A 95 27.55 -31.65 -14.66
CA ASN A 95 28.34 -31.10 -15.76
C ASN A 95 28.78 -29.64 -15.56
N SER A 96 28.39 -29.00 -14.44
CA SER A 96 28.68 -27.59 -14.13
C SER A 96 28.39 -26.66 -15.31
N SER A 97 27.24 -26.84 -15.94
CA SER A 97 26.86 -26.21 -17.21
C SER A 97 26.75 -24.69 -17.12
N GLY A 98 26.48 -24.14 -15.93
CA GLY A 98 26.45 -22.71 -15.65
C GLY A 98 27.80 -22.13 -15.25
N ARG A 99 28.20 -20.99 -15.86
CA ARG A 99 29.46 -20.28 -15.51
C ARG A 99 29.55 -19.94 -14.02
N GLY A 100 28.45 -19.48 -13.41
CA GLY A 100 28.39 -19.16 -11.97
C GLY A 100 28.46 -20.41 -11.08
N VAL A 101 27.86 -21.52 -11.49
CA VAL A 101 27.91 -22.80 -10.77
C VAL A 101 29.34 -23.34 -10.71
N ARG A 102 30.07 -23.25 -11.83
CA ARG A 102 31.48 -23.66 -11.87
C ARG A 102 32.36 -22.81 -10.96
N GLN A 103 32.18 -21.48 -10.97
CA GLN A 103 32.93 -20.57 -10.11
C GLN A 103 32.67 -20.83 -8.63
N PHE A 104 31.40 -20.99 -8.26
CA PHE A 104 30.98 -21.31 -6.90
C PHE A 104 31.56 -22.65 -6.42
N LYS A 105 31.44 -23.72 -7.22
CA LYS A 105 32.01 -25.03 -6.87
C LYS A 105 33.53 -24.99 -6.68
N THR A 106 34.24 -24.23 -7.53
CA THR A 106 35.70 -24.09 -7.43
C THR A 106 36.10 -23.36 -6.15
N TYR A 107 35.38 -22.29 -5.81
CA TYR A 107 35.57 -21.56 -4.55
C TYR A 107 35.30 -22.45 -3.33
N LEU A 108 34.15 -23.13 -3.30
CA LEU A 108 33.77 -23.98 -2.18
C LEU A 108 34.74 -25.15 -2.00
N LEU A 109 35.26 -25.72 -3.10
CA LEU A 109 36.29 -26.76 -3.05
C LEU A 109 37.59 -26.25 -2.42
N HIS A 110 38.08 -25.08 -2.84
CA HIS A 110 39.29 -24.49 -2.26
C HIS A 110 39.13 -24.16 -0.76
N ARG A 111 37.93 -23.72 -0.34
CA ARG A 111 37.66 -23.54 1.10
C ARG A 111 37.62 -24.88 1.84
N LEU A 112 37.00 -25.92 1.27
CA LEU A 112 36.98 -27.24 1.88
C LEU A 112 38.39 -27.81 2.06
N GLU A 113 39.28 -27.64 1.08
CA GLU A 113 40.70 -28.04 1.18
C GLU A 113 41.42 -27.31 2.33
N LYS A 114 41.12 -26.03 2.53
CA LYS A 114 41.65 -25.24 3.66
C LYS A 114 41.07 -25.72 5.00
N ASP A 115 39.75 -25.81 5.10
CA ASP A 115 39.02 -26.22 6.31
C ASP A 115 39.40 -27.65 6.72
N GLU A 116 39.72 -28.55 5.77
CA GLU A 116 40.16 -29.93 6.05
C GLU A 116 41.48 -29.97 6.82
N HIS A 117 42.40 -29.04 6.54
CA HIS A 117 43.69 -28.94 7.22
C HIS A 117 43.62 -28.16 8.55
N GLU A 118 42.72 -27.19 8.65
CA GLU A 118 42.61 -26.29 9.81
C GLU A 118 41.68 -26.86 10.91
N THR A 119 40.62 -27.58 10.55
CA THR A 119 39.62 -28.07 11.51
C THR A 119 40.05 -29.38 12.17
N LYS A 120 39.95 -29.45 13.50
CA LYS A 120 40.22 -30.67 14.29
C LYS A 120 38.97 -31.14 15.02
N ARG A 121 38.82 -32.47 15.12
CA ARG A 121 37.74 -33.11 15.87
C ARG A 121 37.88 -32.84 17.37
N SER A 122 36.82 -32.40 18.03
CA SER A 122 36.83 -32.02 19.45
C SER A 122 35.96 -32.93 20.33
N LEU A 123 34.84 -33.45 19.81
CA LEU A 123 33.84 -34.19 20.59
C LEU A 123 33.91 -35.73 20.44
N ALA A 124 34.50 -36.22 19.37
CA ALA A 124 34.61 -37.66 19.08
C ALA A 124 35.81 -38.00 18.18
N THR A 125 36.11 -39.29 18.05
CA THR A 125 37.23 -39.81 17.23
C THR A 125 36.87 -39.91 15.74
N THR A 126 35.58 -40.03 15.41
CA THR A 126 35.05 -40.15 14.04
C THR A 126 34.07 -39.02 13.74
N ASP A 127 34.07 -38.54 12.49
CA ASP A 127 33.20 -37.44 12.04
C ASP A 127 31.70 -37.77 12.22
N ALA A 128 31.31 -39.03 12.02
CA ALA A 128 29.94 -39.50 12.24
C ALA A 128 29.47 -39.39 13.70
N ARG A 129 30.33 -39.70 14.68
CA ARG A 129 29.99 -39.57 16.11
C ARG A 129 30.09 -38.13 16.61
N GLU A 130 30.90 -37.31 15.95
CA GLU A 130 31.06 -35.90 16.28
C GLU A 130 29.78 -35.11 15.95
N ILE A 131 29.22 -35.30 14.76
CA ILE A 131 27.96 -34.65 14.38
C ILE A 131 26.77 -35.16 15.22
N GLN A 132 26.72 -36.45 15.56
CA GLN A 132 25.68 -37.00 16.45
C GLN A 132 25.70 -36.37 17.84
N LYS A 133 26.88 -36.27 18.47
CA LYS A 133 27.03 -35.65 19.78
C LYS A 133 26.75 -34.15 19.74
N PHE A 134 27.22 -33.47 18.70
CA PHE A 134 26.97 -32.04 18.52
C PHE A 134 25.48 -31.77 18.32
N TYR A 135 24.78 -32.56 17.51
CA TYR A 135 23.34 -32.46 17.32
C TYR A 135 22.57 -32.59 18.64
N ALA A 136 22.88 -33.61 19.45
CA ALA A 136 22.25 -33.78 20.77
C ALA A 136 22.55 -32.61 21.73
N GLN A 137 23.78 -32.10 21.73
CA GLN A 137 24.17 -30.94 22.54
C GLN A 137 23.46 -29.66 22.08
N TYR A 138 23.33 -29.47 20.76
CA TYR A 138 22.67 -28.33 20.15
C TYR A 138 21.18 -28.30 20.50
N CYS A 139 20.47 -29.42 20.32
CA CYS A 139 19.06 -29.54 20.67
C CYS A 139 18.82 -29.26 22.16
N ARG A 140 19.65 -29.82 23.06
CA ARG A 140 19.52 -29.57 24.50
C ARG A 140 19.75 -28.10 24.90
N LYS A 141 20.74 -27.44 24.30
CA LYS A 141 21.13 -26.05 24.61
C LYS A 141 20.17 -25.02 24.02
N TYR A 142 19.68 -25.27 22.80
CA TYR A 142 18.90 -24.29 22.03
C TYR A 142 17.40 -24.56 21.98
N LEU A 143 16.96 -25.81 22.10
CA LEU A 143 15.54 -26.19 22.03
C LEU A 143 14.93 -26.50 23.40
N GLU A 144 15.68 -27.12 24.32
CA GLU A 144 15.14 -27.52 25.64
C GLU A 144 15.36 -26.47 26.75
N GLN A 145 16.47 -25.74 26.72
CA GLN A 145 16.79 -24.72 27.73
C GLN A 145 16.20 -23.34 27.39
N ASP A 146 15.50 -22.73 28.36
CA ASP A 146 14.89 -21.38 28.25
C ASP A 146 13.91 -21.21 27.08
N HIS A 147 13.23 -22.29 26.67
CA HIS A 147 12.21 -22.29 25.60
C HIS A 147 11.18 -21.16 25.76
N ASP A 148 10.75 -20.86 27.00
CA ASP A 148 9.69 -19.89 27.29
C ASP A 148 10.16 -18.41 27.33
N LYS A 149 11.47 -18.14 27.30
CA LYS A 149 12.02 -16.77 27.39
C LYS A 149 12.51 -16.21 26.05
N ARG A 150 12.73 -17.06 25.05
CA ARG A 150 13.36 -16.68 23.78
C ARG A 150 12.33 -16.15 22.78
N LYS A 151 12.79 -15.29 21.86
CA LYS A 151 11.92 -14.72 20.83
C LYS A 151 11.50 -15.81 19.82
N PRO A 152 10.28 -15.76 19.27
CA PRO A 152 9.81 -16.75 18.28
C PRO A 152 10.70 -16.84 17.02
N GLU A 153 11.26 -15.71 16.59
CA GLU A 153 12.16 -15.62 15.42
C GLU A 153 13.49 -16.37 15.66
N GLU A 154 14.04 -16.24 16.86
CA GLU A 154 15.25 -16.96 17.28
C GLU A 154 14.97 -18.47 17.36
N MET A 155 13.82 -18.85 17.90
CA MET A 155 13.39 -20.26 17.95
C MET A 155 13.24 -20.86 16.57
N ALA A 156 12.60 -20.16 15.63
CA ALA A 156 12.45 -20.60 14.24
C ALA A 156 13.82 -20.86 13.58
N ARG A 157 14.79 -19.96 13.81
CA ARG A 157 16.18 -20.10 13.34
C ARG A 157 16.85 -21.36 13.93
N TYR A 158 16.71 -21.60 15.24
CA TYR A 158 17.28 -22.79 15.89
C TYR A 158 16.66 -24.10 15.38
N TYR A 159 15.33 -24.16 15.20
CA TYR A 159 14.66 -25.31 14.61
C TYR A 159 15.09 -25.54 13.14
N GLN A 160 15.33 -24.46 12.39
CA GLN A 160 15.86 -24.55 11.02
C GLN A 160 17.26 -25.17 10.99
N ILE A 161 18.17 -24.71 11.86
CA ILE A 161 19.53 -25.22 11.95
C ILE A 161 19.54 -26.66 12.45
N ALA A 162 18.73 -27.00 13.45
CA ALA A 162 18.60 -28.37 13.94
C ALA A 162 18.16 -29.33 12.82
N SER A 163 17.17 -28.95 12.02
CA SER A 163 16.73 -29.74 10.86
C SER A 163 17.84 -29.92 9.82
N VAL A 164 18.62 -28.86 9.53
CA VAL A 164 19.76 -28.96 8.60
C VAL A 164 20.87 -29.86 9.17
N LEU A 165 21.18 -29.74 10.45
CA LEU A 165 22.18 -30.59 11.12
C LEU A 165 21.76 -32.06 11.08
N TYR A 166 20.47 -32.35 11.22
CA TYR A 166 19.94 -33.70 11.09
C TYR A 166 20.06 -34.25 9.66
N ASP A 167 19.74 -33.44 8.64
CA ASP A 167 19.93 -33.81 7.24
C ASP A 167 21.39 -34.16 6.94
N VAL A 168 22.33 -33.31 7.39
CA VAL A 168 23.77 -33.55 7.25
C VAL A 168 24.16 -34.82 8.00
N MET A 169 23.70 -35.01 9.24
CA MET A 169 23.95 -36.23 10.01
C MET A 169 23.48 -37.50 9.30
N LYS A 170 22.31 -37.46 8.66
CA LYS A 170 21.75 -38.59 7.90
C LYS A 170 22.56 -38.90 6.64
N THR A 171 23.11 -37.89 5.97
CA THR A 171 24.01 -38.09 4.83
C THR A 171 25.34 -38.71 5.24
N VAL A 172 25.90 -38.30 6.39
CA VAL A 172 27.18 -38.80 6.92
C VAL A 172 27.03 -40.19 7.56
N THR A 173 25.86 -40.52 8.12
CA THR A 173 25.58 -41.80 8.80
C THR A 173 24.36 -42.50 8.17
N PRO A 174 24.54 -43.22 7.05
CA PRO A 174 23.44 -43.93 6.40
C PRO A 174 23.00 -45.16 7.24
N GLY A 175 21.83 -45.06 7.90
CA GLY A 175 21.24 -46.12 8.74
C GLY A 175 20.06 -45.62 9.58
N LYS A 176 19.40 -46.50 10.36
CA LYS A 176 18.43 -46.08 11.40
C LYS A 176 19.19 -45.44 12.56
N ASN A 177 18.85 -44.20 12.91
CA ASN A 177 19.47 -43.49 14.03
C ASN A 177 18.49 -43.37 15.21
N GLU A 178 19.01 -43.30 16.44
CA GLU A 178 18.20 -43.15 17.65
C GLU A 178 17.42 -41.81 17.69
N TYR A 179 17.86 -40.83 16.89
CA TYR A 179 17.27 -39.50 16.81
C TYR A 179 16.20 -39.35 15.71
N ASP A 180 15.87 -40.42 14.99
CA ASP A 180 14.93 -40.36 13.85
C ASP A 180 13.52 -39.87 14.27
N ASP A 181 13.04 -40.29 15.45
CA ASP A 181 11.74 -39.87 15.97
C ASP A 181 11.79 -38.44 16.54
N TYR A 182 12.88 -38.08 17.22
CA TYR A 182 13.09 -36.72 17.74
C TYR A 182 13.23 -35.68 16.61
N ALA A 183 13.83 -36.06 15.49
CA ALA A 183 13.94 -35.22 14.31
C ALA A 183 12.59 -34.98 13.62
N LYS A 184 11.68 -35.97 13.63
CA LYS A 184 10.30 -35.75 13.15
C LYS A 184 9.55 -34.74 14.00
N ASP A 185 9.74 -34.78 15.32
CA ASP A 185 9.15 -33.79 16.22
C ASP A 185 9.72 -32.39 15.95
N ILE A 186 11.04 -32.27 15.75
CA ILE A 186 11.71 -31.02 15.32
C ILE A 186 11.19 -30.51 13.98
N GLU A 187 10.96 -31.40 13.00
CA GLU A 187 10.40 -31.01 11.70
C GLU A 187 8.94 -30.53 11.82
N ASN A 188 8.15 -31.16 12.68
CA ASN A 188 6.77 -30.74 12.96
C ASN A 188 6.74 -29.37 13.65
N GLU A 189 7.59 -29.15 14.66
CA GLU A 189 7.73 -27.86 15.34
C GLU A 189 8.30 -26.80 14.40
N LYS A 190 9.32 -27.10 13.60
CA LYS A 190 9.85 -26.20 12.55
C LYS A 190 8.74 -25.79 11.57
N ALA A 191 7.90 -26.73 11.14
CA ALA A 191 6.78 -26.46 10.26
C ALA A 191 5.70 -25.57 10.91
N SER A 192 5.66 -25.53 12.25
CA SER A 192 4.81 -24.60 13.02
C SER A 192 5.35 -23.16 12.99
N PHE A 193 6.68 -22.99 12.91
CA PHE A 193 7.34 -21.67 12.85
C PHE A 193 7.50 -21.12 11.43
N SER A 194 7.46 -21.95 10.38
CA SER A 194 7.66 -21.54 8.99
C SER A 194 6.43 -20.91 8.31
N GLN A 195 5.42 -20.47 9.07
CA GLN A 195 4.12 -20.12 8.49
C GLN A 195 4.07 -18.69 7.94
N TYR A 196 3.88 -18.58 6.62
CA TYR A 196 3.41 -17.38 5.91
C TYR A 196 1.94 -17.00 6.23
N ASN A 197 1.28 -17.85 7.00
CA ASN A 197 -0.15 -17.83 7.32
C ASN A 197 -0.38 -17.10 8.65
N ILE A 198 -1.35 -16.21 8.68
CA ILE A 198 -1.72 -15.36 9.83
C ILE A 198 -2.38 -16.21 10.93
N LEU A 199 -3.06 -17.30 10.56
CA LEU A 199 -3.76 -18.18 11.49
C LEU A 199 -2.84 -19.32 11.95
N PRO A 200 -2.56 -19.43 13.27
CA PRO A 200 -1.68 -20.46 13.83
C PRO A 200 -2.40 -21.81 13.97
N LEU A 201 -2.94 -22.35 12.86
CA LEU A 201 -3.77 -23.56 12.88
C LEU A 201 -3.00 -24.82 13.31
N ASN A 202 -1.67 -24.79 13.27
CA ASN A 202 -0.78 -25.92 13.61
C ASN A 202 0.03 -25.71 14.90
N ILE A 203 -0.12 -24.58 15.60
CA ILE A 203 0.71 -24.23 16.77
C ILE A 203 0.03 -24.70 18.06
N SER A 204 0.59 -25.73 18.71
CA SER A 204 0.09 -26.25 19.99
C SER A 204 0.42 -25.37 21.20
N ALA A 205 1.34 -24.41 21.06
CA ALA A 205 2.02 -23.77 22.18
C ALA A 205 1.37 -22.49 22.75
N ARG A 206 0.46 -21.80 22.05
CA ARG A 206 -0.26 -20.63 22.60
C ARG A 206 -1.53 -20.26 21.81
N GLU A 207 -2.69 -20.15 22.46
CA GLU A 207 -3.92 -19.62 21.83
C GLU A 207 -3.74 -18.12 21.50
N GLN A 208 -3.41 -17.81 20.24
CA GLN A 208 -3.30 -16.43 19.78
C GLN A 208 -4.65 -15.68 19.84
N PRO A 209 -4.66 -14.35 20.07
CA PRO A 209 -5.89 -13.55 20.15
C PRO A 209 -6.81 -13.70 18.94
N ILE A 210 -6.25 -13.86 17.74
CA ILE A 210 -7.01 -14.08 16.51
C ILE A 210 -7.87 -15.35 16.54
N MET A 211 -7.40 -16.40 17.19
CA MET A 211 -8.16 -17.63 17.37
C MET A 211 -9.27 -17.47 18.42
N LYS A 212 -9.28 -16.40 19.23
CA LYS A 212 -10.36 -16.08 20.19
C LYS A 212 -11.58 -15.48 19.51
N ILE A 213 -11.46 -14.97 18.29
CA ILE A 213 -12.54 -14.32 17.54
C ILE A 213 -13.66 -15.34 17.20
N PRO A 214 -14.92 -15.06 17.56
CA PRO A 214 -16.01 -16.02 17.45
C PRO A 214 -16.32 -16.44 16.01
N GLU A 215 -16.16 -15.54 15.05
CA GLU A 215 -16.37 -15.80 13.62
C GLU A 215 -15.29 -16.73 13.06
N ILE A 216 -14.04 -16.61 13.52
CA ILE A 216 -12.93 -17.50 13.15
C ILE A 216 -13.13 -18.88 13.78
N LYS A 217 -13.45 -18.96 15.08
CA LYS A 217 -13.77 -20.24 15.73
C LYS A 217 -14.92 -20.96 15.02
N ALA A 218 -15.95 -20.22 14.62
CA ALA A 218 -17.08 -20.77 13.89
C ALA A 218 -16.68 -21.26 12.49
N ALA A 219 -15.82 -20.53 11.77
CA ALA A 219 -15.32 -20.93 10.46
C ALA A 219 -14.46 -22.19 10.52
N VAL A 220 -13.56 -22.28 11.49
CA VAL A 220 -12.71 -23.47 11.70
C VAL A 220 -13.57 -24.69 12.01
N LYS A 221 -14.47 -24.59 13.00
CA LYS A 221 -15.41 -25.67 13.34
C LYS A 221 -16.30 -26.09 12.17
N LEU A 222 -16.68 -25.15 11.31
CA LEU A 222 -17.49 -25.44 10.13
C LEU A 222 -16.72 -26.27 9.09
N LEU A 223 -15.41 -26.04 8.93
CA LEU A 223 -14.56 -26.82 8.02
C LEU A 223 -14.17 -28.19 8.59
N GLU A 224 -14.14 -28.35 9.92
CA GLU A 224 -13.89 -29.64 10.60
C GLU A 224 -15.09 -30.60 10.52
N GLN A 225 -16.28 -30.11 10.13
CA GLN A 225 -17.47 -30.95 9.99
C GLN A 225 -17.39 -31.85 8.75
N ILE A 226 -16.89 -33.08 8.93
CA ILE A 226 -16.83 -34.13 7.91
C ILE A 226 -17.90 -35.19 8.20
N ASN A 227 -19.16 -34.87 7.93
CA ASN A 227 -20.25 -35.81 8.16
C ASN A 227 -20.57 -36.57 6.86
N GLY A 228 -20.47 -37.90 6.89
CA GLY A 228 -20.96 -38.78 5.82
C GLY A 228 -20.19 -38.76 4.49
N LEU A 229 -18.94 -38.26 4.46
CA LEU A 229 -18.10 -38.32 3.24
C LEU A 229 -17.43 -39.70 3.09
N PRO A 230 -17.36 -40.27 1.86
CA PRO A 230 -16.59 -41.47 1.61
C PRO A 230 -15.08 -41.19 1.72
N MET A 231 -14.30 -42.17 2.19
CA MET A 231 -12.85 -42.00 2.38
C MET A 231 -12.06 -42.49 1.16
N PRO A 232 -11.02 -41.78 0.71
CA PRO A 232 -10.18 -42.22 -0.40
C PRO A 232 -9.38 -43.48 -0.04
N ARG A 233 -9.28 -44.45 -0.95
CA ARG A 233 -8.42 -45.63 -0.80
C ARG A 233 -6.98 -45.28 -1.17
N ILE A 234 -6.09 -45.24 -0.18
CA ILE A 234 -4.66 -45.05 -0.37
C ILE A 234 -3.99 -46.43 -0.35
N GLU A 235 -3.50 -46.90 -1.50
CA GLU A 235 -2.68 -48.12 -1.56
C GLU A 235 -1.23 -47.77 -1.19
N LEU A 236 -0.73 -48.33 -0.08
CA LEU A 236 0.69 -48.28 0.24
C LEU A 236 1.46 -49.17 -0.75
N PRO A 237 2.65 -48.75 -1.23
CA PRO A 237 3.47 -49.58 -2.11
C PRO A 237 3.79 -50.91 -1.40
N GLN A 238 3.37 -52.01 -2.02
CA GLN A 238 3.59 -53.36 -1.52
C GLN A 238 5.09 -53.68 -1.55
N SER A 239 5.79 -53.40 -0.45
CA SER A 239 7.06 -54.08 -0.18
C SER A 239 6.74 -55.52 0.22
N SER A 240 7.30 -56.46 -0.53
CA SER A 240 7.20 -57.88 -0.29
C SER A 240 7.98 -58.26 0.97
N ASP A 241 7.37 -58.11 2.14
CA ASP A 241 7.70 -58.91 3.32
C ASP A 241 6.58 -58.84 4.36
N ARG A 242 5.63 -59.78 4.23
CA ARG A 242 4.67 -60.06 5.31
C ARG A 242 5.38 -60.89 6.38
N LYS A 243 5.66 -60.28 7.53
CA LYS A 243 5.23 -60.77 8.86
C LYS A 243 5.69 -59.83 9.98
N THR A 244 4.75 -59.64 10.94
CA THR A 244 4.92 -59.15 12.32
C THR A 244 5.39 -57.71 12.53
N VAL A 245 4.48 -56.73 12.44
CA VAL A 245 4.33 -55.61 13.41
C VAL A 245 2.86 -55.15 13.40
N SER A 246 2.32 -54.86 14.59
CA SER A 246 0.94 -54.44 14.86
C SER A 246 0.49 -53.15 14.18
N ASP A 247 -0.63 -53.23 13.43
CA ASP A 247 -1.84 -52.36 13.36
C ASP A 247 -1.88 -50.87 13.80
N LYS A 248 -0.77 -50.12 13.91
CA LYS A 248 -0.81 -48.66 14.17
C LYS A 248 0.26 -47.85 13.42
N MET A 249 0.43 -48.10 12.12
CA MET A 249 1.28 -47.26 11.27
C MET A 249 0.42 -46.38 10.33
N ASP A 250 0.45 -45.07 10.56
CA ASP A 250 0.13 -43.94 9.66
C ASP A 250 -0.97 -44.13 8.60
N ARG A 251 -2.24 -43.94 8.99
CA ARG A 251 -3.25 -43.42 8.05
C ARG A 251 -3.22 -41.89 8.12
N PRO A 252 -3.14 -41.15 7.01
CA PRO A 252 -3.18 -39.69 7.04
C PRO A 252 -4.53 -39.22 7.58
N VAL A 253 -4.52 -38.66 8.79
CA VAL A 253 -5.73 -38.16 9.47
C VAL A 253 -6.30 -36.99 8.67
N VAL A 254 -7.47 -37.17 8.05
CA VAL A 254 -8.24 -36.08 7.43
C VAL A 254 -8.76 -35.19 8.57
N LYS A 255 -8.23 -33.97 8.70
CA LYS A 255 -8.63 -33.04 9.78
C LYS A 255 -9.83 -32.17 9.40
N ASP A 256 -9.93 -31.79 8.13
CA ASP A 256 -11.00 -30.92 7.61
C ASP A 256 -11.39 -31.24 6.15
N LEU A 257 -12.41 -30.53 5.65
CA LEU A 257 -12.92 -30.68 4.28
C LEU A 257 -11.86 -30.42 3.20
N LEU A 258 -10.85 -29.57 3.45
CA LEU A 258 -9.82 -29.28 2.46
C LEU A 258 -8.72 -30.34 2.47
N ASP A 259 -8.40 -30.93 3.62
CA ASP A 259 -7.57 -32.14 3.69
C ASP A 259 -8.22 -33.31 2.96
N TRP A 260 -9.55 -33.42 3.02
CA TRP A 260 -10.29 -34.41 2.25
C TRP A 260 -10.17 -34.15 0.74
N LEU A 261 -10.33 -32.91 0.29
CA LEU A 261 -10.12 -32.53 -1.12
C LEU A 261 -8.68 -32.75 -1.58
N ARG A 262 -7.70 -32.48 -0.72
CA ARG A 262 -6.28 -32.75 -0.96
C ARG A 262 -6.06 -34.23 -1.28
N GLN A 263 -6.54 -35.13 -0.42
CA GLN A 263 -6.38 -36.57 -0.62
C GLN A 263 -7.19 -37.08 -1.82
N THR A 264 -8.30 -36.43 -2.15
CA THR A 264 -9.17 -36.79 -3.29
C THR A 264 -8.55 -36.43 -4.64
N PHE A 265 -7.97 -35.23 -4.77
CA PHE A 265 -7.51 -34.69 -6.05
C PHE A 265 -5.99 -34.46 -6.15
N GLY A 266 -5.21 -34.75 -5.10
CA GLY A 266 -3.75 -34.64 -5.12
C GLY A 266 -3.22 -33.20 -5.19
N PHE A 267 -3.81 -32.29 -4.41
CA PHE A 267 -3.34 -30.91 -4.26
C PHE A 267 -2.10 -30.81 -3.35
N GLN A 268 -1.28 -29.78 -3.53
CA GLN A 268 -0.10 -29.50 -2.71
C GLN A 268 -0.48 -29.12 -1.28
N LYS A 269 0.22 -29.71 -0.29
CA LYS A 269 0.00 -29.46 1.14
C LYS A 269 0.03 -27.98 1.52
N ASP A 270 1.00 -27.23 1.01
CA ASP A 270 1.15 -25.80 1.31
C ASP A 270 0.07 -24.95 0.62
N SER A 271 -0.32 -25.32 -0.61
CA SER A 271 -1.44 -24.67 -1.32
C SER A 271 -2.74 -24.84 -0.54
N VAL A 272 -2.98 -26.05 -0.02
CA VAL A 272 -4.14 -26.38 0.81
C VAL A 272 -4.14 -25.57 2.10
N ALA A 273 -3.01 -25.48 2.80
CA ALA A 273 -2.88 -24.67 4.01
C ALA A 273 -3.20 -23.18 3.75
N ASN A 274 -2.69 -22.63 2.64
CA ASN A 274 -2.92 -21.23 2.27
C ASN A 274 -4.39 -20.96 1.89
N GLN A 275 -5.00 -21.85 1.09
CA GLN A 275 -6.42 -21.72 0.71
C GLN A 275 -7.37 -21.97 1.88
N ARG A 276 -6.98 -22.80 2.85
CA ARG A 276 -7.70 -23.01 4.11
C ARG A 276 -7.80 -21.72 4.91
N GLU A 277 -6.67 -21.08 5.17
CA GLU A 277 -6.65 -19.77 5.84
C GLU A 277 -7.48 -18.75 5.06
N HIS A 278 -7.30 -18.69 3.74
CA HIS A 278 -8.02 -17.74 2.89
C HIS A 278 -9.54 -17.93 2.99
N LEU A 279 -10.03 -19.18 2.96
CA LEU A 279 -11.45 -19.48 3.10
C LEU A 279 -11.98 -19.14 4.49
N ILE A 280 -11.24 -19.45 5.55
CA ILE A 280 -11.59 -19.10 6.94
C ILE A 280 -11.75 -17.58 7.07
N LEU A 281 -10.75 -16.82 6.62
CA LEU A 281 -10.76 -15.36 6.68
C LEU A 281 -11.87 -14.74 5.82
N LEU A 282 -12.19 -15.31 4.65
CA LEU A 282 -13.29 -14.86 3.81
C LEU A 282 -14.65 -15.07 4.49
N LEU A 283 -14.88 -16.27 5.04
CA LEU A 283 -16.12 -16.60 5.74
C LEU A 283 -16.30 -15.71 6.97
N ALA A 284 -15.26 -15.62 7.82
CA ALA A 284 -15.29 -14.75 9.00
C ALA A 284 -15.56 -13.29 8.62
N ASN A 285 -14.85 -12.74 7.62
CA ASN A 285 -15.06 -11.37 7.17
C ASN A 285 -16.46 -11.09 6.59
N ILE A 286 -17.05 -12.03 5.87
CA ILE A 286 -18.40 -11.85 5.33
C ILE A 286 -19.41 -11.88 6.47
N ASP A 287 -19.26 -12.81 7.42
CA ASP A 287 -20.18 -12.96 8.55
C ASP A 287 -20.11 -11.76 9.51
N MET A 288 -18.90 -11.30 9.87
CA MET A 288 -18.67 -10.08 10.67
C MET A 288 -19.39 -8.85 10.11
N ARG A 289 -19.49 -8.73 8.78
CA ARG A 289 -20.18 -7.61 8.13
C ARG A 289 -21.70 -7.72 8.16
N GLN A 290 -22.23 -8.94 8.17
CA GLN A 290 -23.68 -9.20 8.23
C GLN A 290 -24.25 -9.12 9.65
N GLN A 291 -23.39 -9.08 10.68
CA GLN A 291 -23.79 -8.94 12.08
C GLN A 291 -24.10 -7.50 12.50
N GLY A 292 -23.60 -6.48 11.81
CA GLY A 292 -23.81 -5.06 12.16
C GLY A 292 -25.28 -4.58 12.14
N THR A 293 -26.23 -5.48 11.93
CA THR A 293 -27.69 -5.25 11.94
C THR A 293 -28.44 -6.09 12.98
N ALA A 294 -27.77 -6.86 13.86
CA ALA A 294 -28.43 -7.70 14.86
C ALA A 294 -27.82 -7.50 16.25
N ASP A 295 -28.69 -7.25 17.24
CA ASP A 295 -28.37 -6.97 18.64
C ASP A 295 -27.40 -7.98 19.28
N HIS A 296 -26.53 -7.46 20.14
CA HIS A 296 -25.48 -8.17 20.89
C HIS A 296 -25.98 -9.11 21.99
N SER A 297 -27.26 -9.48 21.99
CA SER A 297 -27.86 -10.36 22.99
C SER A 297 -27.89 -11.80 22.49
N GLU A 298 -26.79 -12.54 22.66
CA GLU A 298 -26.78 -13.95 23.10
C GLU A 298 -25.36 -14.53 23.01
N ARG A 299 -24.78 -14.83 24.18
CA ARG A 299 -23.37 -15.18 24.37
C ARG A 299 -23.07 -16.67 24.20
N HIS A 300 -23.89 -17.46 23.50
CA HIS A 300 -23.73 -18.92 23.47
C HIS A 300 -23.63 -19.44 22.02
N VAL A 301 -22.40 -19.81 21.64
CA VAL A 301 -21.97 -20.47 20.38
C VAL A 301 -22.33 -19.71 19.10
N HIS A 302 -21.42 -18.85 18.65
CA HIS A 302 -21.50 -18.25 17.32
C HIS A 302 -21.37 -19.34 16.22
N MET A 303 -22.31 -19.38 15.27
CA MET A 303 -22.28 -20.24 14.10
C MET A 303 -22.40 -19.41 12.82
N ILE A 304 -21.66 -19.78 11.78
CA ILE A 304 -21.73 -19.09 10.49
C ILE A 304 -23.11 -19.29 9.87
N ARG A 305 -23.73 -18.17 9.47
CA ARG A 305 -25.06 -18.18 8.87
C ARG A 305 -25.03 -18.81 7.48
N SER A 306 -26.05 -19.59 7.11
CA SER A 306 -26.16 -20.17 5.77
C SER A 306 -26.21 -19.10 4.66
N SER A 307 -26.72 -17.90 4.97
CA SER A 307 -26.68 -16.73 4.08
C SER A 307 -25.26 -16.31 3.69
N THR A 308 -24.29 -16.42 4.61
CA THR A 308 -22.89 -16.09 4.39
C THR A 308 -22.26 -17.02 3.36
N VAL A 309 -22.45 -18.33 3.51
CA VAL A 309 -21.93 -19.34 2.57
C VAL A 309 -22.59 -19.21 1.20
N ILE A 310 -23.92 -19.00 1.15
CA ILE A 310 -24.66 -18.79 -0.11
C ILE A 310 -24.17 -17.52 -0.83
N TYR A 311 -23.93 -16.43 -0.10
CA TYR A 311 -23.39 -15.20 -0.67
C TYR A 311 -22.00 -15.42 -1.26
N LEU A 312 -21.10 -16.10 -0.53
CA LEU A 312 -19.75 -16.42 -1.00
C LEU A 312 -19.79 -17.30 -2.27
N ARG A 313 -20.61 -18.36 -2.26
CA ARG A 313 -20.86 -19.24 -3.40
C ARG A 313 -21.28 -18.47 -4.64
N ASN A 314 -22.30 -17.61 -4.50
CA ASN A 314 -22.83 -16.85 -5.62
C ASN A 314 -21.79 -15.87 -6.20
N LYS A 315 -20.90 -15.33 -5.35
CA LYS A 315 -19.82 -14.44 -5.76
C LYS A 315 -18.70 -15.19 -6.50
N ILE A 316 -18.23 -16.32 -5.96
CA ILE A 316 -17.17 -17.14 -6.57
C ILE A 316 -17.62 -17.71 -7.92
N PHE A 317 -18.83 -18.29 -7.98
CA PHE A 317 -19.31 -18.96 -9.19
C PHE A 317 -20.04 -18.05 -10.17
N HIS A 318 -20.02 -16.73 -9.98
CA HIS A 318 -20.68 -15.80 -10.91
C HIS A 318 -20.16 -15.95 -12.35
N ASN A 319 -18.83 -16.03 -12.50
CA ASN A 319 -18.16 -16.18 -13.79
C ASN A 319 -18.42 -17.56 -14.40
N TYR A 320 -18.27 -18.61 -13.59
CA TYR A 320 -18.53 -19.99 -14.02
C TYR A 320 -19.98 -20.18 -14.51
N ASN A 321 -20.97 -19.68 -13.75
CA ASN A 321 -22.37 -19.73 -14.15
C ASN A 321 -22.64 -18.93 -15.44
N SER A 322 -21.94 -17.79 -15.61
CA SER A 322 -22.05 -16.99 -16.83
C SER A 322 -21.44 -17.70 -18.05
N TRP A 323 -20.30 -18.37 -17.87
CA TRP A 323 -19.65 -19.20 -18.88
C TRP A 323 -20.50 -20.40 -19.27
N CYS A 324 -21.10 -21.11 -18.30
CA CYS A 324 -22.03 -22.20 -18.57
C CYS A 324 -23.25 -21.71 -19.38
N ARG A 325 -23.83 -20.56 -19.02
CA ARG A 325 -24.95 -19.95 -19.78
C ARG A 325 -24.53 -19.56 -21.20
N TYR A 326 -23.33 -18.98 -21.36
CA TYR A 326 -22.78 -18.59 -22.66
C TYR A 326 -22.60 -19.81 -23.57
N LEU A 327 -22.06 -20.90 -23.02
CA LEU A 327 -21.90 -22.15 -23.73
C LEU A 327 -23.17 -22.99 -23.80
N HIS A 328 -24.31 -22.60 -23.21
CA HIS A 328 -25.49 -23.47 -23.11
C HIS A 328 -25.16 -24.86 -22.52
N LEU A 329 -24.51 -24.86 -21.36
CA LEU A 329 -24.20 -26.02 -20.53
C LEU A 329 -25.00 -25.94 -19.22
N GLU A 330 -25.34 -27.10 -18.66
CA GLU A 330 -25.86 -27.18 -17.30
C GLU A 330 -24.73 -27.02 -16.28
N SER A 331 -25.03 -26.43 -15.13
CA SER A 331 -24.04 -26.30 -14.06
C SER A 331 -23.87 -27.63 -13.33
N ASN A 332 -22.64 -28.12 -13.22
CA ASN A 332 -22.32 -29.31 -12.41
C ASN A 332 -22.30 -29.04 -10.90
N ILE A 333 -22.59 -27.81 -10.45
CA ILE A 333 -22.80 -27.52 -9.03
C ILE A 333 -24.21 -28.02 -8.66
N ARG A 334 -24.28 -29.29 -8.24
CA ARG A 334 -25.52 -29.96 -7.86
C ARG A 334 -25.59 -30.05 -6.34
N ILE A 335 -26.42 -29.21 -5.74
CA ILE A 335 -26.67 -29.15 -4.30
C ILE A 335 -28.16 -29.43 -4.08
N GLN A 336 -28.48 -30.42 -3.26
CA GLN A 336 -29.87 -30.71 -2.88
C GLN A 336 -30.41 -29.55 -2.03
N ARG A 337 -31.59 -29.03 -2.38
CA ARG A 337 -32.17 -27.82 -1.75
C ARG A 337 -32.56 -28.01 -0.28
N ASP A 338 -32.68 -29.26 0.18
CA ASP A 338 -33.16 -29.63 1.52
C ASP A 338 -32.04 -30.20 2.43
N ALA A 339 -30.76 -30.10 2.03
CA ALA A 339 -29.66 -30.55 2.86
C ALA A 339 -29.50 -29.63 4.09
N PRO A 340 -29.56 -30.13 5.34
CA PRO A 340 -29.40 -29.31 6.54
C PRO A 340 -27.95 -28.85 6.76
N THR A 341 -26.98 -29.34 5.98
CA THR A 341 -25.55 -29.07 6.12
C THR A 341 -25.03 -28.14 5.01
N GLN A 342 -24.20 -27.17 5.39
CA GLN A 342 -23.49 -26.26 4.46
C GLN A 342 -22.26 -26.93 3.79
N GLN A 343 -22.02 -28.22 4.08
CA GLN A 343 -20.85 -28.99 3.68
C GLN A 343 -20.69 -29.11 2.14
N PRO A 344 -21.74 -29.36 1.33
CA PRO A 344 -21.60 -29.45 -0.12
C PRO A 344 -21.18 -28.12 -0.75
N GLU A 345 -21.75 -27.00 -0.31
CA GLU A 345 -21.34 -25.66 -0.76
C GLU A 345 -19.86 -25.41 -0.52
N LEU A 346 -19.37 -25.75 0.68
CA LEU A 346 -17.98 -25.56 1.08
C LEU A 346 -17.02 -26.44 0.30
N LEU A 347 -17.41 -27.67 -0.04
CA LEU A 347 -16.61 -28.56 -0.89
C LEU A 347 -16.44 -28.00 -2.30
N TYR A 348 -17.50 -27.50 -2.95
CA TYR A 348 -17.37 -26.86 -4.27
C TYR A 348 -16.53 -25.57 -4.19
N ILE A 349 -16.73 -24.74 -3.15
CA ILE A 349 -15.95 -23.51 -2.95
C ILE A 349 -14.48 -23.86 -2.74
N GLY A 350 -14.18 -24.81 -1.84
CA GLY A 350 -12.83 -25.28 -1.55
C GLY A 350 -12.14 -25.83 -2.79
N LEU A 351 -12.85 -26.66 -3.57
CA LEU A 351 -12.33 -27.20 -4.83
C LEU A 351 -11.93 -26.09 -5.82
N TYR A 352 -12.79 -25.08 -6.00
CA TYR A 352 -12.46 -23.95 -6.88
C TYR A 352 -11.26 -23.15 -6.39
N LEU A 353 -11.17 -22.90 -5.07
CA LEU A 353 -10.06 -22.18 -4.47
C LEU A 353 -8.74 -22.95 -4.59
N LEU A 354 -8.75 -24.28 -4.45
CA LEU A 354 -7.57 -25.13 -4.63
C LEU A 354 -7.11 -25.17 -6.09
N ILE A 355 -8.04 -25.32 -7.04
CA ILE A 355 -7.73 -25.21 -8.48
C ILE A 355 -7.12 -23.85 -8.78
N TRP A 356 -7.72 -22.77 -8.26
CA TRP A 356 -7.16 -21.43 -8.42
C TRP A 356 -5.79 -21.32 -7.75
N GLY A 357 -5.62 -21.88 -6.56
CA GLY A 357 -4.37 -21.92 -5.77
C GLY A 357 -3.18 -22.48 -6.55
N GLU A 358 -3.37 -23.54 -7.33
CA GLU A 358 -2.27 -24.19 -8.07
C GLU A 358 -2.16 -23.78 -9.54
N ALA A 359 -3.15 -23.06 -10.08
CA ALA A 359 -3.17 -22.67 -11.49
C ALA A 359 -2.01 -21.75 -11.94
N SER A 360 -1.25 -21.12 -11.03
CA SER A 360 -0.10 -20.26 -11.38
C SER A 360 -0.46 -19.24 -12.51
N ASN A 361 0.33 -19.16 -13.59
CA ASN A 361 0.06 -18.30 -14.76
C ASN A 361 -1.22 -18.68 -15.54
N VAL A 362 -1.75 -19.89 -15.38
CA VAL A 362 -3.02 -20.32 -16.01
C VAL A 362 -4.20 -19.53 -15.46
N ARG A 363 -4.06 -18.87 -14.28
CA ARG A 363 -5.09 -17.99 -13.71
C ARG A 363 -5.53 -16.84 -14.62
N PHE A 364 -4.67 -16.43 -15.57
CA PHE A 364 -5.01 -15.40 -16.55
C PHE A 364 -5.94 -15.91 -17.67
N MET A 365 -6.32 -17.19 -17.65
CA MET A 365 -7.25 -17.82 -18.60
C MET A 365 -8.53 -18.27 -17.85
N PRO A 366 -9.46 -17.36 -17.53
CA PRO A 366 -10.61 -17.67 -16.67
C PRO A 366 -11.56 -18.74 -17.24
N GLU A 367 -11.69 -18.86 -18.56
CA GLU A 367 -12.50 -19.90 -19.21
C GLU A 367 -11.81 -21.26 -19.20
N CYS A 368 -10.47 -21.28 -19.24
CA CYS A 368 -9.69 -22.49 -18.95
C CYS A 368 -9.93 -22.96 -17.51
N LEU A 369 -9.95 -22.06 -16.52
CA LEU A 369 -10.29 -22.41 -15.14
C LEU A 369 -11.73 -22.92 -15.01
N CYS A 370 -12.69 -22.29 -15.69
CA CYS A 370 -14.08 -22.76 -15.72
C CYS A 370 -14.19 -24.16 -16.32
N TYR A 371 -13.40 -24.48 -17.34
CA TYR A 371 -13.34 -25.81 -17.95
C TYR A 371 -12.80 -26.87 -16.97
N ILE A 372 -11.66 -26.61 -16.31
CA ILE A 372 -11.09 -27.50 -15.30
C ILE A 372 -12.09 -27.72 -14.15
N PHE A 373 -12.65 -26.63 -13.61
CA PHE A 373 -13.63 -26.70 -12.54
C PHE A 373 -14.91 -27.44 -12.97
N HIS A 374 -15.40 -27.26 -14.20
CA HIS A 374 -16.60 -27.93 -14.70
C HIS A 374 -16.47 -29.45 -14.62
N HIS A 375 -15.32 -29.99 -14.99
CA HIS A 375 -15.05 -31.42 -14.95
C HIS A 375 -14.83 -31.92 -13.52
N MET A 376 -13.95 -31.27 -12.74
CA MET A 376 -13.70 -31.70 -11.36
C MET A 376 -14.93 -31.54 -10.45
N ALA A 377 -15.82 -30.58 -10.72
CA ALA A 377 -17.09 -30.46 -10.01
C ALA A 377 -18.05 -31.63 -10.33
N ARG A 378 -17.98 -32.19 -11.54
CA ARG A 378 -18.71 -33.42 -11.88
C ARG A 378 -18.12 -34.61 -11.14
N ASP A 379 -16.79 -34.76 -11.17
CA ASP A 379 -16.10 -35.85 -10.47
C ASP A 379 -16.41 -35.80 -8.96
N LEU A 380 -16.40 -34.60 -8.35
CA LEU A 380 -16.79 -34.38 -6.96
C LEU A 380 -18.25 -34.78 -6.70
N HIS A 381 -19.18 -34.41 -7.58
CA HIS A 381 -20.58 -34.78 -7.45
C HIS A 381 -20.77 -36.30 -7.48
N ASP A 382 -20.14 -36.97 -8.44
CA ASP A 382 -20.23 -38.40 -8.64
C ASP A 382 -19.70 -39.13 -7.39
N ILE A 383 -18.55 -38.70 -6.84
CA ILE A 383 -17.97 -39.24 -5.59
C ILE A 383 -18.89 -39.03 -4.38
N ILE A 384 -19.47 -37.84 -4.19
CA ILE A 384 -20.36 -37.58 -3.06
C ILE A 384 -21.66 -38.39 -3.18
N SER A 385 -22.17 -38.57 -4.40
CA SER A 385 -23.43 -39.27 -4.67
C SER A 385 -23.33 -40.79 -4.54
N ASP A 386 -22.14 -41.37 -4.76
CA ASP A 386 -21.90 -42.81 -4.64
C ASP A 386 -21.48 -43.19 -3.21
N THR A 387 -22.38 -42.97 -2.25
CA THR A 387 -22.14 -43.29 -0.83
C THR A 387 -22.23 -44.80 -0.54
N SER A 388 -22.49 -45.63 -1.55
CA SER A 388 -22.85 -47.05 -1.41
C SER A 388 -21.68 -47.96 -1.01
N GLN A 389 -20.42 -47.54 -1.25
CA GLN A 389 -19.21 -48.36 -1.01
C GLN A 389 -18.32 -47.88 0.15
N GLY A 390 -18.67 -46.77 0.83
CA GLY A 390 -17.91 -46.19 1.97
C GLY A 390 -16.48 -45.70 1.65
N SER A 391 -15.95 -46.04 0.47
CA SER A 391 -14.59 -45.73 0.01
C SER A 391 -14.54 -45.69 -1.52
N PHE A 392 -13.66 -44.86 -2.08
CA PHE A 392 -13.55 -44.65 -3.53
C PHE A 392 -12.08 -44.60 -3.99
N GLU A 393 -11.86 -44.77 -5.29
CA GLU A 393 -10.56 -44.61 -5.95
C GLU A 393 -10.39 -43.14 -6.41
N PRO A 394 -9.37 -42.42 -5.92
CA PRO A 394 -9.09 -41.05 -6.36
C PRO A 394 -8.88 -40.94 -7.88
N PRO A 395 -9.36 -39.86 -8.55
CA PRO A 395 -9.23 -39.70 -10.00
C PRO A 395 -7.78 -39.67 -10.54
N PHE A 396 -6.79 -39.38 -9.68
CA PHE A 396 -5.37 -39.20 -10.05
C PHE A 396 -4.42 -40.20 -9.36
N GLN A 397 -4.90 -41.38 -8.98
CA GLN A 397 -4.22 -42.35 -8.09
C GLN A 397 -2.86 -42.89 -8.57
N GLY A 398 -2.48 -42.72 -9.85
CA GLY A 398 -1.36 -43.43 -10.48
C GLY A 398 0.07 -43.05 -10.08
N GLU A 399 0.31 -41.92 -9.41
CA GLU A 399 1.68 -41.42 -9.13
C GLU A 399 2.01 -41.17 -7.65
N GLY A 400 1.03 -41.24 -6.74
CA GLY A 400 1.27 -41.25 -5.29
C GLY A 400 1.98 -40.03 -4.69
N SER A 401 2.12 -38.93 -5.42
CA SER A 401 2.79 -37.71 -4.95
C SER A 401 1.80 -36.61 -4.52
N ASP A 402 2.19 -35.82 -3.52
CA ASP A 402 1.46 -34.66 -2.98
C ASP A 402 1.33 -33.48 -3.98
N ASP A 403 1.35 -33.72 -5.29
CA ASP A 403 1.32 -32.69 -6.35
C ASP A 403 0.71 -33.18 -7.69
N ALA A 404 -0.04 -34.28 -7.68
CA ALA A 404 -0.62 -34.89 -8.88
C ALA A 404 -1.49 -33.92 -9.71
N PHE A 405 -2.27 -33.03 -9.07
CA PHE A 405 -3.06 -32.03 -9.79
C PHE A 405 -2.18 -31.06 -10.60
N LEU A 406 -1.11 -30.57 -9.98
CA LEU A 406 -0.16 -29.66 -10.62
C LEU A 406 0.50 -30.33 -11.83
N GLN A 407 0.94 -31.57 -11.69
CA GLN A 407 1.65 -32.31 -12.73
C GLN A 407 0.74 -32.73 -13.91
N LEU A 408 -0.46 -33.24 -13.61
CA LEU A 408 -1.34 -33.82 -14.63
C LEU A 408 -2.26 -32.81 -15.30
N VAL A 409 -2.67 -31.75 -14.59
CA VAL A 409 -3.65 -30.78 -15.09
C VAL A 409 -2.98 -29.46 -15.47
N ILE A 410 -2.22 -28.85 -14.56
CA ILE A 410 -1.71 -27.49 -14.76
C ILE A 410 -0.44 -27.46 -15.62
N GLN A 411 0.53 -28.33 -15.35
CA GLN A 411 1.83 -28.36 -16.03
C GLN A 411 1.73 -28.53 -17.55
N PRO A 412 0.86 -29.39 -18.12
CA PRO A 412 0.70 -29.49 -19.57
C PRO A 412 0.25 -28.17 -20.20
N ILE A 413 -0.72 -27.48 -19.59
CA ILE A 413 -1.25 -26.20 -20.07
C ILE A 413 -0.19 -25.09 -19.93
N TYR A 414 0.49 -25.03 -18.77
CA TYR A 414 1.56 -24.09 -18.51
C TYR A 414 2.71 -24.25 -19.51
N SER A 415 3.10 -25.49 -19.85
CA SER A 415 4.17 -25.76 -20.80
C SER A 415 3.88 -25.15 -22.19
N VAL A 416 2.62 -25.16 -22.63
CA VAL A 416 2.18 -24.51 -23.87
C VAL A 416 2.33 -23.00 -23.75
N MET A 417 1.88 -22.41 -22.64
CA MET A 417 2.02 -20.96 -22.38
C MET A 417 3.49 -20.52 -22.35
N GLN A 418 4.35 -21.26 -21.65
CA GLN A 418 5.79 -20.98 -21.54
C GLN A 418 6.47 -21.04 -22.92
N LYS A 419 6.16 -22.07 -23.73
CA LYS A 419 6.68 -22.21 -25.10
C LYS A 419 6.22 -21.06 -26.02
N GLU A 420 4.97 -20.61 -25.92
CA GLU A 420 4.49 -19.45 -26.70
C GLU A 420 5.11 -18.12 -26.21
N ALA A 421 5.26 -17.94 -24.90
CA ALA A 421 5.89 -16.75 -24.31
C ALA A 421 7.36 -16.63 -24.74
N ALA A 422 8.12 -17.73 -24.75
CA ALA A 422 9.50 -17.77 -25.24
C ALA A 422 9.62 -17.34 -26.71
N ARG A 423 8.62 -17.64 -27.54
CA ARG A 423 8.60 -17.25 -28.97
C ARG A 423 8.44 -15.75 -29.20
N SER A 424 7.90 -15.01 -28.23
CA SER A 424 7.76 -13.55 -28.33
C SER A 424 9.12 -12.82 -28.42
N LYS A 425 10.23 -13.47 -28.03
CA LYS A 425 11.58 -12.88 -27.88
C LYS A 425 11.54 -11.52 -27.18
N ARG A 426 10.85 -11.43 -26.04
CA ARG A 426 10.63 -10.19 -25.26
C ARG A 426 9.89 -9.10 -26.05
N GLY A 427 8.89 -9.47 -26.84
CA GLY A 427 8.04 -8.55 -27.60
C GLY A 427 8.65 -8.02 -28.91
N LYS A 428 9.79 -8.54 -29.36
CA LYS A 428 10.43 -8.13 -30.62
C LYS A 428 9.80 -8.77 -31.87
N VAL A 429 9.06 -9.85 -31.70
CA VAL A 429 8.43 -10.59 -32.79
C VAL A 429 6.99 -10.10 -32.99
N SER A 430 6.58 -9.94 -34.25
CA SER A 430 5.21 -9.57 -34.61
C SER A 430 4.19 -10.46 -33.89
N HIS A 431 3.16 -9.84 -33.30
CA HIS A 431 2.05 -10.52 -32.61
C HIS A 431 1.29 -11.53 -33.48
N SER A 432 1.52 -11.55 -34.79
CA SER A 432 0.99 -12.54 -35.73
C SER A 432 1.59 -13.94 -35.57
N LEU A 433 2.84 -14.04 -35.08
CA LEU A 433 3.65 -15.26 -35.11
C LEU A 433 3.58 -16.11 -33.82
N TRP A 434 2.99 -15.58 -32.75
CA TRP A 434 2.90 -16.23 -31.44
C TRP A 434 1.54 -15.96 -30.78
N ARG A 435 1.06 -16.86 -29.92
CA ARG A 435 -0.21 -16.72 -29.19
C ARG A 435 0.01 -16.07 -27.82
N ASN A 436 -0.83 -15.10 -27.45
CA ASN A 436 -0.88 -14.61 -26.07
C ASN A 436 -1.83 -15.49 -25.21
N TYR A 437 -1.96 -15.17 -23.92
CA TYR A 437 -2.87 -15.90 -23.02
C TYR A 437 -4.34 -15.76 -23.44
N ASP A 438 -4.76 -14.61 -24.00
CA ASP A 438 -6.12 -14.43 -24.53
C ASP A 438 -6.41 -15.37 -25.71
N ASP A 439 -5.47 -15.51 -26.65
CA ASP A 439 -5.58 -16.41 -27.81
C ASP A 439 -5.71 -17.89 -27.38
N LEU A 440 -5.05 -18.27 -26.29
CA LEU A 440 -5.15 -19.63 -25.72
C LEU A 440 -6.47 -19.82 -24.98
N ASN A 441 -6.91 -18.80 -24.24
CA ASN A 441 -8.13 -18.81 -23.47
C ASN A 441 -9.40 -18.86 -24.36
N GLU A 442 -9.35 -18.25 -25.56
CA GLU A 442 -10.44 -18.32 -26.55
C GLU A 442 -10.77 -19.77 -26.96
N TYR A 443 -9.84 -20.72 -26.86
CA TYR A 443 -10.11 -22.13 -27.13
C TYR A 443 -11.26 -22.68 -26.26
N PHE A 444 -11.39 -22.18 -25.03
CA PHE A 444 -12.41 -22.59 -24.06
C PHE A 444 -13.75 -21.85 -24.21
N TRP A 445 -13.89 -20.99 -25.21
CA TRP A 445 -15.15 -20.35 -25.58
C TRP A 445 -16.02 -21.21 -26.50
N SER A 446 -15.57 -22.42 -26.84
CA SER A 446 -16.30 -23.31 -27.74
C SER A 446 -16.58 -24.66 -27.08
N LYS A 447 -17.78 -25.20 -27.30
CA LYS A 447 -18.12 -26.60 -26.96
C LYS A 447 -17.17 -27.65 -27.55
N LYS A 448 -16.34 -27.25 -28.53
CA LYS A 448 -15.33 -28.11 -29.14
C LYS A 448 -14.25 -28.55 -28.14
N CYS A 449 -13.95 -27.76 -27.10
CA CYS A 449 -12.94 -28.15 -26.11
C CYS A 449 -13.32 -29.47 -25.41
N PHE A 450 -14.60 -29.65 -25.03
CA PHE A 450 -15.08 -30.89 -24.41
C PHE A 450 -14.93 -32.14 -25.27
N LYS A 451 -15.03 -32.00 -26.60
CA LYS A 451 -14.91 -33.13 -27.55
C LYS A 451 -13.47 -33.39 -28.00
N LYS A 452 -12.67 -32.34 -28.12
CA LYS A 452 -11.32 -32.40 -28.70
C LYS A 452 -10.20 -32.48 -27.66
N LEU A 453 -10.37 -31.83 -26.51
CA LEU A 453 -9.41 -31.85 -25.42
C LEU A 453 -9.72 -32.99 -24.45
N GLY A 454 -11.01 -33.21 -24.13
CA GLY A 454 -11.46 -34.31 -23.28
C GLY A 454 -11.07 -34.15 -21.79
N TRP A 455 -11.59 -35.04 -20.94
CA TRP A 455 -11.23 -35.12 -19.51
C TRP A 455 -11.14 -36.60 -19.11
N PRO A 456 -9.97 -37.12 -18.73
CA PRO A 456 -8.63 -36.47 -18.69
C PRO A 456 -8.18 -35.90 -20.04
N MET A 457 -7.31 -34.90 -20.03
CA MET A 457 -6.91 -34.17 -21.24
C MET A 457 -6.07 -35.07 -22.17
N ASP A 458 -6.46 -35.15 -23.45
CA ASP A 458 -5.73 -35.88 -24.48
C ASP A 458 -4.46 -35.10 -24.90
N PRO A 459 -3.24 -35.64 -24.66
CA PRO A 459 -1.99 -34.99 -25.06
C PRO A 459 -1.86 -34.79 -26.57
N THR A 460 -2.64 -35.53 -27.37
CA THR A 460 -2.64 -35.45 -28.84
C THR A 460 -3.54 -34.35 -29.40
N ALA A 461 -4.28 -33.63 -28.55
CA ALA A 461 -5.20 -32.57 -28.95
C ALA A 461 -4.51 -31.37 -29.65
N ASP A 462 -5.24 -30.70 -30.55
CA ASP A 462 -4.79 -29.51 -31.30
C ASP A 462 -4.24 -28.39 -30.39
N PHE A 463 -4.65 -28.35 -29.13
CA PHE A 463 -4.23 -27.40 -28.12
C PHE A 463 -2.74 -27.55 -27.75
N PHE A 464 -2.26 -28.80 -27.61
CA PHE A 464 -0.87 -29.13 -27.23
C PHE A 464 0.08 -29.24 -28.42
N ALA A 465 -0.42 -29.18 -29.66
CA ALA A 465 0.39 -29.34 -30.86
C ALA A 465 1.47 -28.24 -31.03
N GLU A 466 2.72 -28.64 -31.21
CA GLU A 466 3.83 -27.72 -31.52
C GLU A 466 3.88 -27.33 -33.01
N PRO A 467 4.25 -26.09 -33.36
CA PRO A 467 4.62 -25.73 -34.72
C PRO A 467 5.94 -26.40 -35.10
N THR A 468 5.99 -26.90 -36.33
CA THR A 468 7.20 -27.38 -36.98
C THR A 468 8.30 -26.30 -36.87
N ARG A 469 9.43 -26.64 -36.24
CA ARG A 469 10.69 -25.95 -36.56
C ARG A 469 10.85 -26.10 -38.07
N ALA A 470 11.00 -24.99 -38.80
CA ALA A 470 11.54 -25.05 -40.14
C ALA A 470 12.97 -25.60 -40.01
N LYS A 471 13.10 -26.93 -40.02
CA LYS A 471 14.37 -27.59 -40.28
C LYS A 471 14.60 -27.45 -41.77
N ASN A 472 15.82 -27.04 -42.09
CA ASN A 472 16.36 -26.87 -43.42
C ASN A 472 15.95 -28.02 -44.34
N GLU A 473 15.61 -27.67 -45.57
CA GLU A 473 15.25 -28.56 -46.65
C GLU A 473 16.36 -29.59 -46.90
N THR A 474 16.19 -30.81 -46.41
CA THR A 474 16.64 -32.07 -47.03
C THR A 474 16.32 -33.21 -46.07
N GLU A 475 15.16 -33.85 -46.24
CA GLU A 475 15.02 -35.31 -46.10
C GLU A 475 13.61 -35.76 -46.51
N GLN A 476 13.58 -36.98 -47.02
CA GLN A 476 12.66 -37.50 -48.02
C GLN A 476 11.25 -37.84 -47.54
N HIS A 477 10.40 -38.07 -48.54
CA HIS A 477 8.98 -38.38 -48.46
C HIS A 477 8.66 -39.54 -47.52
N GLY A 478 8.09 -39.22 -46.36
CA GLY A 478 7.24 -40.09 -45.56
C GLY A 478 5.90 -39.41 -45.35
N HIS A 479 4.80 -40.10 -45.68
CA HIS A 479 3.43 -39.61 -45.57
C HIS A 479 3.01 -39.49 -44.08
N VAL A 480 3.61 -38.56 -43.33
CA VAL A 480 3.18 -38.23 -41.98
C VAL A 480 1.97 -37.31 -42.10
N ILE A 481 0.83 -37.74 -41.54
CA ILE A 481 -0.39 -36.92 -41.43
C ILE A 481 -0.01 -35.58 -40.81
N ARG A 482 0.03 -34.54 -41.64
CA ARG A 482 0.38 -33.16 -41.28
C ARG A 482 -0.64 -32.63 -40.27
N ARG A 483 -0.28 -32.58 -38.99
CA ARG A 483 -1.12 -32.02 -37.92
C ARG A 483 -1.14 -30.49 -38.01
N ARG A 484 -2.33 -29.89 -38.07
CA ARG A 484 -2.54 -28.45 -38.29
C ARG A 484 -2.84 -27.79 -36.94
N ARG A 485 -1.89 -27.00 -36.42
CA ARG A 485 -2.08 -26.14 -35.23
C ARG A 485 -3.37 -25.32 -35.39
N ALA A 486 -4.16 -25.19 -34.31
CA ALA A 486 -5.28 -24.25 -34.29
C ALA A 486 -4.76 -22.82 -34.58
N SER A 487 -5.11 -22.29 -35.75
CA SER A 487 -4.74 -20.92 -36.15
C SER A 487 -5.42 -19.90 -35.24
N LYS A 488 -4.81 -18.72 -35.06
CA LYS A 488 -5.48 -17.60 -34.38
C LYS A 488 -6.86 -17.39 -34.99
N THR A 489 -7.89 -17.48 -34.17
CA THR A 489 -9.29 -17.43 -34.61
C THR A 489 -9.75 -16.00 -34.85
N ASN A 490 -9.05 -14.98 -34.34
CA ASN A 490 -9.36 -13.57 -34.58
C ASN A 490 -8.15 -12.64 -34.79
N PHE A 491 -8.50 -11.46 -35.34
CA PHE A 491 -7.74 -10.32 -35.84
C PHE A 491 -6.25 -10.19 -35.46
N VAL A 492 -5.39 -10.16 -36.49
CA VAL A 492 -3.98 -9.79 -36.38
C VAL A 492 -3.82 -8.34 -36.83
N GLU A 493 -3.71 -7.39 -35.89
CA GLU A 493 -3.46 -5.98 -36.22
C GLU A 493 -2.00 -5.80 -36.65
N VAL A 494 -1.78 -5.39 -37.90
CA VAL A 494 -0.47 -4.90 -38.36
C VAL A 494 -0.47 -3.39 -38.15
N ARG A 495 0.15 -2.90 -37.08
CA ARG A 495 0.17 -1.45 -36.78
C ARG A 495 1.17 -0.72 -37.67
N THR A 496 0.69 0.25 -38.45
CA THR A 496 1.51 1.22 -39.21
C THR A 496 1.18 2.66 -38.80
N PHE A 497 2.05 3.62 -39.13
CA PHE A 497 1.84 5.06 -38.84
C PHE A 497 0.50 5.60 -39.39
N LEU A 498 0.04 5.07 -40.52
CA LEU A 498 -1.26 5.40 -41.13
C LEU A 498 -2.48 5.08 -40.22
N HIS A 499 -2.32 4.23 -39.20
CA HIS A 499 -3.38 3.98 -38.22
C HIS A 499 -3.69 5.23 -37.40
N MET A 500 -2.75 6.17 -37.23
CA MET A 500 -3.01 7.43 -36.52
C MET A 500 -3.99 8.32 -37.28
N PHE A 501 -3.82 8.44 -38.61
CA PHE A 501 -4.75 9.19 -39.46
C PHE A 501 -6.12 8.51 -39.54
N ARG A 502 -6.16 7.17 -39.57
CA ARG A 502 -7.41 6.39 -39.51
C ARG A 502 -8.16 6.59 -38.18
N SER A 503 -7.43 6.58 -37.07
CA SER A 503 -8.05 6.57 -35.73
C SER A 503 -8.57 7.95 -35.30
N PHE A 504 -8.03 9.02 -35.88
CA PHE A 504 -8.39 10.40 -35.57
C PHE A 504 -8.93 11.16 -36.80
N ASP A 505 -9.57 10.45 -37.72
CA ASP A 505 -10.20 10.96 -38.95
C ASP A 505 -11.05 12.22 -38.74
N ARG A 506 -11.93 12.20 -37.74
CA ARG A 506 -12.86 13.31 -37.42
C ARG A 506 -12.12 14.58 -37.01
N MET A 507 -10.99 14.44 -36.31
CA MET A 507 -10.18 15.56 -35.87
C MET A 507 -9.50 16.23 -37.08
N TRP A 508 -8.89 15.43 -37.96
CA TRP A 508 -8.25 15.93 -39.17
C TRP A 508 -9.26 16.60 -40.11
N ALA A 509 -10.42 15.98 -40.30
CA ALA A 509 -11.49 16.56 -41.09
C ALA A 509 -11.96 17.90 -40.51
N PHE A 510 -12.21 17.96 -39.20
CA PHE A 510 -12.63 19.21 -38.55
C PHE A 510 -11.64 20.35 -38.75
N PHE A 511 -10.34 20.10 -38.53
CA PHE A 511 -9.32 21.14 -38.66
C PHE A 511 -9.05 21.57 -40.10
N ILE A 512 -8.99 20.62 -41.05
CA ILE A 512 -8.74 20.96 -42.46
C ILE A 512 -9.92 21.76 -43.04
N LEU A 513 -11.16 21.34 -42.76
CA LEU A 513 -12.35 22.01 -43.23
C LEU A 513 -12.54 23.38 -42.55
N GLY A 514 -12.25 23.46 -41.23
CA GLY A 514 -12.27 24.71 -40.49
C GLY A 514 -11.24 25.72 -41.01
N PHE A 515 -10.01 25.28 -41.29
CA PHE A 515 -8.96 26.11 -41.88
C PHE A 515 -9.36 26.63 -43.26
N GLN A 516 -9.86 25.76 -44.14
CA GLN A 516 -10.34 26.17 -45.47
C GLN A 516 -11.46 27.22 -45.38
N ALA A 517 -12.43 27.03 -44.47
CA ALA A 517 -13.50 28.00 -44.25
C ALA A 517 -12.96 29.38 -43.89
N MET A 518 -12.06 29.42 -42.90
CA MET A 518 -11.50 30.66 -42.39
C MET A 518 -10.66 31.41 -43.43
N VAL A 519 -9.86 30.70 -44.23
CA VAL A 519 -9.09 31.32 -45.32
C VAL A 519 -10.00 31.93 -46.37
N ILE A 520 -11.10 31.25 -46.75
CA ILE A 520 -12.06 31.78 -47.74
C ILE A 520 -12.75 33.04 -47.22
N ILE A 521 -13.17 33.04 -45.94
CA ILE A 521 -13.83 34.18 -45.31
C ILE A 521 -12.86 35.36 -45.17
N ALA A 522 -11.61 35.11 -44.77
CA ALA A 522 -10.59 36.14 -44.63
C ALA A 522 -10.20 36.77 -45.98
N TRP A 523 -10.38 36.03 -47.10
CA TRP A 523 -10.16 36.53 -48.45
C TRP A 523 -11.34 37.30 -49.05
N SER A 524 -12.42 37.52 -48.30
CA SER A 524 -13.53 38.37 -48.75
C SER A 524 -13.11 39.86 -48.81
N PRO A 525 -13.88 40.72 -49.50
CA PRO A 525 -13.58 42.16 -49.58
C PRO A 525 -13.70 42.89 -48.24
N SER A 526 -14.57 42.41 -47.35
CA SER A 526 -14.88 43.02 -46.05
C SER A 526 -14.09 42.41 -44.89
N GLY A 527 -13.55 41.20 -45.03
CA GLY A 527 -12.72 40.52 -44.02
C GLY A 527 -13.42 40.21 -42.70
N SER A 528 -14.73 40.47 -42.60
CA SER A 528 -15.53 40.30 -41.40
C SER A 528 -16.30 38.97 -41.42
N LEU A 529 -16.59 38.40 -40.25
CA LEU A 529 -17.35 37.15 -40.14
C LEU A 529 -18.80 37.27 -40.67
N SER A 530 -19.36 38.49 -40.76
CA SER A 530 -20.69 38.73 -41.35
C SER A 530 -20.72 38.57 -42.87
N SER A 531 -19.56 38.54 -43.54
CA SER A 531 -19.43 38.29 -44.99
C SER A 531 -19.88 36.89 -45.41
N ILE A 532 -20.04 35.94 -44.47
CA ILE A 532 -20.60 34.61 -44.75
C ILE A 532 -22.02 34.70 -45.32
N PHE A 533 -22.79 35.74 -44.98
CA PHE A 533 -24.13 35.96 -45.50
C PHE A 533 -24.15 36.59 -46.91
N GLU A 534 -22.99 36.98 -47.46
CA GLU A 534 -22.89 37.40 -48.85
C GLU A 534 -22.99 36.19 -49.80
N PRO A 535 -23.84 36.22 -50.84
CA PRO A 535 -24.07 35.06 -51.70
C PRO A 535 -22.82 34.48 -52.36
N ASN A 536 -21.87 35.34 -52.73
CA ASN A 536 -20.63 34.95 -53.40
C ASN A 536 -19.64 34.28 -52.43
N VAL A 537 -19.50 34.80 -51.21
CA VAL A 537 -18.63 34.22 -50.18
C VAL A 537 -19.24 32.92 -49.67
N PHE A 538 -20.56 32.87 -49.44
CA PHE A 538 -21.26 31.65 -49.05
C PHE A 538 -21.05 30.53 -50.07
N LYS A 539 -21.19 30.81 -51.37
CA LYS A 539 -20.93 29.85 -52.46
C LYS A 539 -19.48 29.34 -52.43
N ASN A 540 -18.51 30.20 -52.15
CA ASN A 540 -17.11 29.79 -52.03
C ASN A 540 -16.88 28.93 -50.78
N VAL A 541 -17.50 29.25 -49.64
CA VAL A 541 -17.43 28.44 -48.42
C VAL A 541 -18.04 27.04 -48.64
N LEU A 542 -19.06 26.89 -49.48
CA LEU A 542 -19.61 25.56 -49.84
C LEU A 542 -18.59 24.62 -50.51
N THR A 543 -17.45 25.12 -51.00
CA THR A 543 -16.36 24.26 -51.51
C THR A 543 -15.77 23.33 -50.45
N ILE A 544 -16.00 23.61 -49.16
CA ILE A 544 -15.65 22.73 -48.04
C ILE A 544 -16.31 21.34 -48.20
N PHE A 545 -17.52 21.25 -48.76
CA PHE A 545 -18.18 19.96 -48.99
C PHE A 545 -17.44 19.10 -50.01
N ILE A 546 -16.76 19.70 -50.98
CA ILE A 546 -15.93 18.99 -51.97
C ILE A 546 -14.69 18.42 -51.27
N THR A 547 -14.02 19.23 -50.45
CA THR A 547 -12.89 18.78 -49.63
C THR A 547 -13.29 17.69 -48.63
N ALA A 548 -14.46 17.82 -48.01
CA ALA A 548 -14.99 16.81 -47.10
C ALA A 548 -15.23 15.47 -47.81
N ALA A 549 -15.77 15.51 -49.03
CA ALA A 549 -15.94 14.31 -49.86
C ALA A 549 -14.58 13.65 -50.19
N PHE A 550 -13.56 14.45 -50.51
CA PHE A 550 -12.20 13.95 -50.75
C PHE A 550 -11.57 13.32 -49.50
N LEU A 551 -11.70 13.95 -48.32
CA LEU A 551 -11.19 13.41 -47.07
C LEU A 551 -11.89 12.10 -46.68
N ASN A 552 -13.21 12.01 -46.88
CA ASN A 552 -13.97 10.78 -46.69
C ASN A 552 -13.55 9.68 -47.67
N PHE A 553 -13.24 10.01 -48.92
CA PHE A 553 -12.70 9.07 -49.89
C PHE A 553 -11.31 8.56 -49.50
N LEU A 554 -10.43 9.46 -49.04
CA LEU A 554 -9.10 9.10 -48.52
C LEU A 554 -9.22 8.17 -47.30
N GLN A 555 -10.14 8.47 -46.38
CA GLN A 555 -10.44 7.60 -45.25
C GLN A 555 -10.91 6.22 -45.69
N ALA A 556 -11.90 6.14 -46.59
CA ALA A 556 -12.39 4.86 -47.11
C ALA A 556 -11.27 4.05 -47.79
N THR A 557 -10.36 4.74 -48.50
CA THR A 557 -9.19 4.12 -49.15
C THR A 557 -8.20 3.59 -48.10
N LEU A 558 -7.90 4.37 -47.05
CA LEU A 558 -7.05 3.93 -45.94
C LEU A 558 -7.67 2.75 -45.18
N GLU A 559 -8.98 2.75 -44.96
CA GLU A 559 -9.68 1.62 -44.36
C GLU A 559 -9.59 0.37 -45.23
N LEU A 560 -9.69 0.50 -46.54
CA LEU A 560 -9.58 -0.61 -47.49
C LEU A 560 -8.15 -1.17 -47.55
N ILE A 561 -7.14 -0.31 -47.57
CA ILE A 561 -5.71 -0.70 -47.58
C ILE A 561 -5.31 -1.36 -46.25
N LEU A 562 -5.67 -0.76 -45.12
CA LEU A 562 -5.27 -1.24 -43.78
C LEU A 562 -6.05 -2.50 -43.38
N ASN A 563 -7.28 -2.69 -43.88
CA ASN A 563 -8.07 -3.90 -43.64
C ASN A 563 -7.94 -4.96 -44.74
N TRP A 564 -7.12 -4.74 -45.77
CA TRP A 564 -6.97 -5.65 -46.92
C TRP A 564 -6.61 -7.09 -46.52
N LYS A 565 -5.77 -7.26 -45.49
CA LYS A 565 -5.43 -8.58 -44.93
C LYS A 565 -6.52 -9.16 -44.02
N ALA A 566 -7.35 -8.33 -43.40
CA ALA A 566 -8.46 -8.73 -42.53
C ALA A 566 -9.72 -9.15 -43.32
N TRP A 567 -9.85 -8.74 -44.58
CA TRP A 567 -11.00 -9.09 -45.43
C TRP A 567 -11.11 -10.57 -45.79
N LYS A 568 -10.03 -11.35 -45.66
CA LYS A 568 -10.05 -12.81 -45.85
C LYS A 568 -10.73 -13.58 -44.69
N SER A 569 -11.09 -12.94 -43.58
CA SER A 569 -11.67 -13.62 -42.40
C SER A 569 -13.02 -13.08 -41.90
N LEU A 570 -13.70 -12.21 -42.66
CA LEU A 570 -14.94 -11.56 -42.20
C LEU A 570 -16.18 -12.15 -42.89
N GLU A 571 -17.17 -12.56 -42.10
CA GLU A 571 -18.47 -13.02 -42.59
C GLU A 571 -19.32 -11.85 -43.13
N CYS A 572 -20.19 -12.12 -44.12
CA CYS A 572 -21.05 -11.11 -44.76
C CYS A 572 -21.95 -10.35 -43.76
N SER A 573 -22.29 -10.99 -42.63
CA SER A 573 -23.05 -10.41 -41.51
C SER A 573 -22.35 -9.19 -40.87
N GLN A 574 -21.02 -9.14 -40.86
CA GLN A 574 -20.25 -8.07 -40.22
C GLN A 574 -20.24 -6.80 -41.08
N ARG A 575 -20.29 -6.92 -42.40
CA ARG A 575 -20.36 -5.77 -43.32
C ARG A 575 -21.67 -4.99 -43.17
N ILE A 576 -22.78 -5.69 -42.96
CA ILE A 576 -24.11 -5.09 -42.74
C ILE A 576 -24.19 -4.43 -41.35
N ARG A 577 -23.50 -4.96 -40.34
CA ARG A 577 -23.47 -4.38 -38.98
C ARG A 577 -22.80 -3.01 -38.92
N TYR A 578 -21.72 -2.77 -39.67
CA TYR A 578 -21.06 -1.46 -39.67
C TYR A 578 -21.94 -0.36 -40.28
N ILE A 579 -22.74 -0.69 -41.30
CA ILE A 579 -23.69 0.23 -41.93
C ILE A 579 -24.84 0.59 -40.99
N PHE A 580 -25.40 -0.39 -40.26
CA PHE A 580 -26.45 -0.15 -39.26
C PHE A 580 -25.95 0.54 -37.99
N SER A 581 -24.71 0.28 -37.56
CA SER A 581 -24.10 0.93 -36.38
C SER A 581 -23.88 2.44 -36.61
N ALA A 582 -23.51 2.83 -37.84
CA ALA A 582 -23.43 4.24 -38.24
C ALA A 582 -24.80 4.94 -38.18
N LEU A 583 -25.88 4.24 -38.53
CA LEU A 583 -27.25 4.76 -38.56
C LEU A 583 -27.83 4.99 -37.14
N PHE A 584 -27.50 4.13 -36.17
CA PHE A 584 -27.87 4.30 -34.76
C PHE A 584 -26.97 5.28 -33.98
N PHE A 585 -25.78 5.60 -34.50
CA PHE A 585 -24.87 6.59 -33.90
C PHE A 585 -25.42 8.03 -34.03
N MET A 586 -26.24 8.28 -35.05
CA MET A 586 -26.82 9.60 -35.36
C MET A 586 -27.92 10.04 -34.37
N PHE A 587 -28.52 9.13 -33.60
CA PHE A 587 -29.62 9.44 -32.67
C PHE A 587 -29.33 8.94 -31.23
N LEU A 588 -28.42 9.62 -30.54
CA LEU A 588 -27.95 9.30 -29.18
C LEU A 588 -29.06 9.25 -28.08
N PRO A 589 -30.11 10.10 -28.11
CA PRO A 589 -31.20 10.04 -27.12
C PRO A 589 -32.05 8.77 -27.23
N ILE A 590 -32.33 8.35 -28.48
CA ILE A 590 -33.13 7.16 -28.80
C ILE A 590 -32.37 5.89 -28.40
N ARG A 591 -31.06 5.85 -28.65
CA ARG A 591 -30.18 4.76 -28.23
C ARG A 591 -30.18 4.55 -26.71
N ARG A 592 -30.12 5.63 -25.92
CA ARG A 592 -30.19 5.55 -24.44
C ARG A 592 -31.55 5.03 -23.94
N ALA A 593 -32.65 5.47 -24.55
CA ALA A 593 -34.00 4.99 -24.22
C ALA A 593 -34.18 3.50 -24.56
N LEU A 594 -33.66 3.06 -25.70
CA LEU A 594 -33.66 1.66 -26.13
C LEU A 594 -32.76 0.77 -25.24
N GLU A 595 -31.56 1.23 -24.87
CA GLU A 595 -30.62 0.43 -24.06
C GLU A 595 -31.09 0.17 -22.63
N ARG A 596 -31.85 1.11 -22.04
CA ARG A 596 -32.54 0.96 -20.74
C ARG A 596 -33.77 0.05 -20.80
N SER A 597 -34.31 -0.20 -21.98
CA SER A 597 -35.49 -1.06 -22.13
C SER A 597 -35.12 -2.54 -22.00
N ASN A 598 -35.86 -3.26 -21.15
CA ASN A 598 -35.72 -4.70 -20.93
C ASN A 598 -36.52 -5.57 -21.92
N SER A 599 -37.15 -4.97 -22.94
CA SER A 599 -37.88 -5.72 -23.96
C SER A 599 -36.96 -6.65 -24.77
N ARG A 600 -37.39 -7.91 -24.96
CA ARG A 600 -36.64 -8.95 -25.68
C ARG A 600 -36.30 -8.54 -27.12
N ILE A 601 -37.20 -7.80 -27.78
CA ILE A 601 -37.04 -7.31 -29.16
C ILE A 601 -35.94 -6.25 -29.24
N ILE A 602 -35.94 -5.31 -28.30
CA ILE A 602 -34.94 -4.25 -28.22
C ILE A 602 -33.57 -4.84 -27.84
N ARG A 603 -33.54 -5.88 -26.99
CA ARG A 603 -32.33 -6.64 -26.66
C ARG A 603 -31.71 -7.33 -27.89
N PHE A 604 -32.54 -7.93 -28.74
CA PHE A 604 -32.12 -8.58 -29.98
C PHE A 604 -31.57 -7.55 -31.00
N LEU A 605 -32.27 -6.42 -31.18
CA LEU A 605 -31.82 -5.34 -32.06
C LEU A 605 -30.50 -4.68 -31.60
N LEU A 606 -30.33 -4.48 -30.28
CA LEU A 606 -29.08 -3.96 -29.70
C LEU A 606 -27.94 -4.97 -29.78
N TRP A 607 -28.19 -6.25 -29.48
CA TRP A 607 -27.20 -7.32 -29.63
C TRP A 607 -26.67 -7.43 -31.07
N TRP A 608 -27.53 -7.17 -32.05
CA TRP A 608 -27.16 -7.19 -33.47
C TRP A 608 -26.30 -5.99 -33.90
N THR A 609 -26.46 -4.83 -33.24
CA THR A 609 -25.84 -3.54 -33.64
C THR A 609 -24.57 -3.17 -32.86
N GLN A 610 -24.25 -3.89 -31.79
CA GLN A 610 -23.09 -3.62 -30.94
C GLN A 610 -21.78 -4.14 -31.59
N PRO A 611 -20.72 -3.30 -31.72
CA PRO A 611 -19.40 -3.79 -32.10
C PRO A 611 -18.86 -4.74 -31.02
N LYS A 612 -18.20 -5.83 -31.43
CA LYS A 612 -17.69 -6.88 -30.50
C LYS A 612 -16.67 -6.37 -29.46
N LEU A 613 -16.14 -5.15 -29.60
CA LEU A 613 -15.26 -4.50 -28.62
C LEU A 613 -16.00 -3.73 -27.50
N TYR A 614 -17.33 -3.76 -27.44
CA TYR A 614 -18.07 -3.05 -26.41
C TYR A 614 -17.96 -3.76 -25.05
N VAL A 615 -17.20 -3.15 -24.15
CA VAL A 615 -17.10 -3.56 -22.75
C VAL A 615 -18.23 -2.88 -21.98
N ALA A 616 -19.30 -3.63 -21.77
CA ALA A 616 -20.39 -3.44 -20.80
C ALA A 616 -21.52 -2.41 -21.08
N ARG A 617 -22.74 -2.94 -20.95
CA ARG A 617 -24.03 -2.25 -21.07
C ARG A 617 -24.32 -1.41 -19.82
N GLY A 618 -24.71 -0.15 -19.99
CA GLY A 618 -25.09 0.73 -18.88
C GLY A 618 -23.96 1.58 -18.29
N MET A 619 -22.76 1.60 -18.90
CA MET A 619 -21.62 2.42 -18.47
C MET A 619 -21.57 3.83 -19.09
N TYR A 620 -22.71 4.39 -19.51
CA TYR A 620 -22.72 5.76 -20.02
C TYR A 620 -22.64 6.76 -18.86
N GLU A 621 -21.75 7.73 -19.00
CA GLU A 621 -21.62 8.87 -18.08
C GLU A 621 -22.95 9.63 -17.93
N ASP A 622 -23.13 10.19 -16.73
CA ASP A 622 -24.33 10.95 -16.38
C ASP A 622 -24.58 12.12 -17.36
N THR A 623 -25.84 12.50 -17.56
CA THR A 623 -26.23 13.53 -18.53
C THR A 623 -25.62 14.88 -18.17
N CYS A 624 -25.46 15.16 -16.87
CA CYS A 624 -24.76 16.34 -16.37
C CYS A 624 -23.27 16.31 -16.74
N SER A 625 -22.60 15.17 -16.60
CA SER A 625 -21.19 15.00 -16.98
C SER A 625 -20.98 15.15 -18.49
N LEU A 626 -21.89 14.62 -19.31
CA LEU A 626 -21.87 14.81 -20.75
C LEU A 626 -22.02 16.29 -21.10
N LEU A 627 -22.99 16.98 -20.50
CA LEU A 627 -23.23 18.40 -20.77
C LEU A 627 -22.03 19.25 -20.38
N LYS A 628 -21.40 18.98 -19.24
CA LYS A 628 -20.14 19.63 -18.81
C LYS A 628 -19.03 19.42 -19.84
N TYR A 629 -18.84 18.18 -20.30
CA TYR A 629 -17.83 17.84 -21.30
C TYR A 629 -18.10 18.53 -22.64
N THR A 630 -19.34 18.54 -23.12
CA THR A 630 -19.70 19.21 -24.37
C THR A 630 -19.51 20.72 -24.28
N THR A 631 -19.93 21.35 -23.19
CA THR A 631 -19.77 22.80 -22.98
C THR A 631 -18.29 23.19 -22.91
N PHE A 632 -17.46 22.37 -22.25
CA PHE A 632 -16.00 22.56 -22.22
C PHE A 632 -15.40 22.63 -23.62
N TRP A 633 -15.69 21.63 -24.47
CA TRP A 633 -15.14 21.58 -25.82
C TRP A 633 -15.72 22.64 -26.75
N ILE A 634 -17.01 22.98 -26.63
CA ILE A 634 -17.62 24.07 -27.42
C ILE A 634 -16.93 25.39 -27.11
N LEU A 635 -16.77 25.74 -25.83
CA LEU A 635 -16.15 27.00 -25.41
C LEU A 635 -14.68 27.06 -25.87
N LEU A 636 -13.92 25.97 -25.70
CA LEU A 636 -12.53 25.85 -26.14
C LEU A 636 -12.41 26.03 -27.65
N LEU A 637 -13.21 25.31 -28.44
CA LEU A 637 -13.16 25.37 -29.89
C LEU A 637 -13.58 26.75 -30.43
N ILE A 638 -14.55 27.42 -29.81
CA ILE A 638 -14.94 28.79 -30.18
C ILE A 638 -13.76 29.75 -29.98
N CYS A 639 -13.12 29.73 -28.81
CA CYS A 639 -11.95 30.59 -28.53
C CYS A 639 -10.78 30.28 -29.47
N LYS A 640 -10.53 28.99 -29.73
CA LYS A 640 -9.50 28.51 -30.66
C LYS A 640 -9.73 29.06 -32.07
N LEU A 641 -10.92 28.83 -32.63
CA LEU A 641 -11.26 29.27 -33.98
C LEU A 641 -11.27 30.79 -34.11
N ALA A 642 -11.73 31.51 -33.08
CA ALA A 642 -11.67 32.98 -33.06
C ALA A 642 -10.22 33.48 -33.10
N PHE A 643 -9.33 32.90 -32.29
CA PHE A 643 -7.90 33.26 -32.30
C PHE A 643 -7.24 32.93 -33.64
N SER A 644 -7.45 31.73 -34.18
CA SER A 644 -6.92 31.35 -35.49
C SER A 644 -7.41 32.28 -36.61
N TYR A 645 -8.66 32.72 -36.57
CA TYR A 645 -9.18 33.65 -37.58
C TYR A 645 -8.57 35.05 -37.46
N TYR A 646 -8.68 35.68 -36.29
CA TYR A 646 -8.32 37.09 -36.11
C TYR A 646 -6.81 37.33 -35.98
N VAL A 647 -6.06 36.38 -35.43
CA VAL A 647 -4.63 36.55 -35.12
C VAL A 647 -3.75 35.83 -36.14
N GLU A 648 -4.13 34.64 -36.60
CA GLU A 648 -3.28 33.84 -37.48
C GLU A 648 -3.59 34.08 -38.96
N ILE A 649 -4.86 34.00 -39.36
CA ILE A 649 -5.24 33.96 -40.79
C ILE A 649 -5.48 35.36 -41.35
N ALA A 650 -6.35 36.17 -40.74
CA ALA A 650 -6.74 37.47 -41.29
C ALA A 650 -5.57 38.45 -41.52
N PRO A 651 -4.59 38.59 -40.60
CA PRO A 651 -3.45 39.50 -40.79
C PRO A 651 -2.48 39.10 -41.90
N LEU A 652 -2.51 37.83 -42.35
CA LEU A 652 -1.65 37.36 -43.44
C LEU A 652 -2.23 37.63 -44.82
N VAL A 653 -3.54 37.80 -44.94
CA VAL A 653 -4.21 37.90 -46.24
C VAL A 653 -3.75 39.14 -47.00
N GLU A 654 -3.69 40.30 -46.34
CA GLU A 654 -3.28 41.56 -46.96
C GLU A 654 -1.81 41.56 -47.41
N PRO A 655 -0.82 41.18 -46.58
CA PRO A 655 0.55 40.96 -47.02
C PRO A 655 0.65 39.93 -48.15
N THR A 656 -0.13 38.85 -48.10
CA THR A 656 -0.11 37.82 -49.15
C THR A 656 -0.64 38.36 -50.48
N ARG A 657 -1.70 39.18 -50.47
CA ARG A 657 -2.22 39.86 -51.67
C ARG A 657 -1.17 40.80 -52.29
N ILE A 658 -0.45 41.55 -51.45
CA ILE A 658 0.64 42.43 -51.90
C ILE A 658 1.80 41.62 -52.48
N ILE A 659 2.22 40.54 -51.81
CA ILE A 659 3.28 39.65 -52.31
C ILE A 659 2.86 39.00 -53.63
N MET A 660 1.59 38.63 -53.79
CA MET A 660 1.08 38.06 -55.04
C MET A 660 0.95 39.08 -56.17
N SER A 661 0.79 40.38 -55.88
CA SER A 661 0.68 41.45 -56.88
C SER A 661 2.01 42.06 -57.32
N LEU A 662 3.11 41.78 -56.61
CA LEU A 662 4.46 42.23 -56.98
C LEU A 662 5.03 41.42 -58.16
N GLU A 663 5.24 42.07 -59.31
CA GLU A 663 6.02 41.52 -60.42
C GLU A 663 7.53 41.75 -60.20
N ARG A 664 8.29 40.64 -60.15
CA ARG A 664 9.76 40.46 -60.06
C ARG A 664 10.64 41.63 -59.56
N PRO A 665 11.42 41.35 -58.51
CA PRO A 665 12.88 41.47 -58.60
C PRO A 665 13.54 40.08 -58.57
N PRO A 666 14.71 39.89 -59.19
CA PRO A 666 15.46 38.63 -59.14
C PRO A 666 15.90 38.40 -57.67
N TYR A 667 15.40 37.32 -57.05
CA TYR A 667 15.82 36.94 -55.71
C TYR A 667 17.11 36.11 -55.79
N GLU A 668 18.20 36.59 -55.20
CA GLU A 668 19.48 35.87 -55.06
C GLU A 668 19.56 34.97 -53.80
N TRP A 669 18.42 34.52 -53.24
CA TRP A 669 18.41 33.72 -52.01
C TRP A 669 18.42 32.21 -52.28
N HIS A 670 19.21 31.47 -51.49
CA HIS A 670 19.71 30.10 -51.72
C HIS A 670 18.70 29.07 -52.29
N GLU A 671 19.18 28.34 -53.30
CA GLU A 671 18.51 27.34 -54.13
C GLU A 671 17.95 26.12 -53.35
N PHE A 672 16.74 26.23 -52.80
CA PHE A 672 15.95 25.02 -52.49
C PHE A 672 14.81 24.78 -53.50
N PHE A 673 14.29 25.83 -54.16
CA PHE A 673 13.23 25.70 -55.17
C PHE A 673 13.41 26.68 -56.34
N PRO A 674 14.34 26.41 -57.28
CA PRO A 674 14.74 27.37 -58.32
C PRO A 674 13.67 27.64 -59.40
N ASN A 675 12.64 26.80 -59.51
CA ASN A 675 11.70 26.80 -60.65
C ASN A 675 10.22 27.00 -60.27
N LEU A 676 9.91 27.61 -59.12
CA LEU A 676 8.52 27.90 -58.76
C LEU A 676 8.00 29.11 -59.55
N ARG A 677 7.02 28.90 -60.43
CA ARG A 677 6.30 29.97 -61.13
C ARG A 677 5.43 30.73 -60.11
N HIS A 678 5.56 32.06 -60.07
CA HIS A 678 4.94 33.01 -59.11
C HIS A 678 5.64 33.07 -57.74
N ASN A 679 5.42 34.15 -56.96
CA ASN A 679 5.95 34.37 -55.59
C ASN A 679 5.45 33.33 -54.55
N LEU A 680 4.95 32.18 -55.01
CA LEU A 680 4.31 31.11 -54.27
C LEU A 680 5.26 30.43 -53.27
N GLY A 681 6.56 30.33 -53.57
CA GLY A 681 7.56 29.82 -52.62
C GLY A 681 7.71 30.71 -51.37
N VAL A 682 7.65 32.03 -51.54
CA VAL A 682 7.67 33.00 -50.43
C VAL A 682 6.37 32.90 -49.64
N VAL A 683 5.22 32.80 -50.32
CA VAL A 683 3.92 32.61 -49.66
C VAL A 683 3.89 31.32 -48.84
N VAL A 684 4.36 30.19 -49.38
CA VAL A 684 4.44 28.92 -48.64
C VAL A 684 5.34 29.05 -47.42
N THR A 685 6.46 29.75 -47.52
CA THR A 685 7.38 29.95 -46.39
C THR A 685 6.77 30.81 -45.28
N VAL A 686 5.96 31.82 -45.63
CA VAL A 686 5.23 32.67 -44.66
C VAL A 686 4.06 31.91 -44.02
N TRP A 687 3.32 31.11 -44.79
CA TRP A 687 2.15 30.39 -44.30
C TRP A 687 2.49 29.10 -43.55
N ALA A 688 3.57 28.40 -43.89
CA ALA A 688 3.90 27.09 -43.32
C ALA A 688 4.04 27.08 -41.78
N PRO A 689 4.75 28.02 -41.13
CA PRO A 689 4.80 28.09 -39.67
C PRO A 689 3.42 28.30 -39.04
N ILE A 690 2.55 29.08 -39.69
CA ILE A 690 1.24 29.46 -39.15
C ILE A 690 0.24 28.31 -39.29
N VAL A 691 0.28 27.59 -40.42
CA VAL A 691 -0.46 26.33 -40.59
C VAL A 691 0.00 25.29 -39.58
N MET A 692 1.30 25.20 -39.28
CA MET A 692 1.81 24.30 -38.26
C MET A 692 1.30 24.68 -36.85
N VAL A 693 1.32 25.97 -36.51
CA VAL A 693 0.77 26.47 -35.24
C VAL A 693 -0.72 26.16 -35.13
N TYR A 694 -1.51 26.35 -36.20
CA TYR A 694 -2.95 26.05 -36.23
C TYR A 694 -3.32 24.58 -35.90
N PHE A 695 -2.43 23.63 -36.18
CA PHE A 695 -2.63 22.22 -35.79
C PHE A 695 -2.15 21.92 -34.36
N MET A 696 -1.20 22.71 -33.82
CA MET A 696 -0.61 22.51 -32.50
C MET A 696 -1.29 23.33 -31.39
N ASP A 697 -1.87 24.48 -31.73
CA ASP A 697 -2.49 25.46 -30.83
C ASP A 697 -3.63 24.87 -29.97
N THR A 698 -4.26 23.80 -30.42
CA THR A 698 -5.34 23.11 -29.71
C THR A 698 -4.84 22.56 -28.38
N GLN A 699 -3.58 22.13 -28.31
CA GLN A 699 -2.94 21.72 -27.06
C GLN A 699 -2.77 22.89 -26.09
N ILE A 700 -2.46 24.08 -26.60
CA ILE A 700 -2.29 25.31 -25.80
C ILE A 700 -3.65 25.73 -25.23
N TRP A 701 -4.68 25.81 -26.07
CA TRP A 701 -6.04 26.12 -25.64
C TRP A 701 -6.59 25.10 -24.65
N TYR A 702 -6.31 23.81 -24.88
CA TYR A 702 -6.62 22.76 -23.93
C TYR A 702 -5.94 22.97 -22.59
N ALA A 703 -4.63 23.27 -22.56
CA ALA A 703 -3.90 23.49 -21.31
C ALA A 703 -4.45 24.70 -20.51
N ILE A 704 -4.82 25.80 -21.19
CA ILE A 704 -5.41 26.97 -20.55
C ILE A 704 -6.79 26.62 -19.95
N PHE A 705 -7.68 26.06 -20.76
CA PHE A 705 -9.03 25.71 -20.33
C PHE A 705 -9.05 24.61 -19.27
N SER A 706 -8.18 23.60 -19.39
CA SER A 706 -8.04 22.55 -18.39
C SER A 706 -7.56 23.12 -17.05
N THR A 707 -6.67 24.12 -17.07
CA THR A 707 -6.19 24.80 -15.86
C THR A 707 -7.30 25.62 -15.22
N ILE A 708 -8.09 26.37 -16.00
CA ILE A 708 -9.21 27.17 -15.48
C ILE A 708 -10.33 26.27 -14.95
N CYS A 709 -10.83 25.34 -15.76
CA CYS A 709 -11.89 24.42 -15.36
C CYS A 709 -11.44 23.50 -14.22
N GLY A 710 -10.20 23.02 -14.26
CA GLY A 710 -9.58 22.26 -13.18
C GLY A 710 -9.44 23.06 -11.89
N GLY A 711 -9.09 24.35 -11.98
CA GLY A 711 -9.03 25.27 -10.85
C GLY A 711 -10.41 25.51 -10.22
N VAL A 712 -11.44 25.77 -11.04
CA VAL A 712 -12.83 25.92 -10.59
C VAL A 712 -13.35 24.63 -9.94
N TYR A 713 -13.13 23.48 -10.58
CA TYR A 713 -13.52 22.18 -10.03
C TYR A 713 -12.79 21.87 -8.73
N GLY A 714 -11.49 22.19 -8.65
CA GLY A 714 -10.68 22.09 -7.44
C GLY A 714 -11.24 22.95 -6.30
N ALA A 715 -11.65 24.19 -6.59
CA ALA A 715 -12.26 25.09 -5.61
C ALA A 715 -13.60 24.53 -5.08
N PHE A 716 -14.49 24.04 -5.95
CA PHE A 716 -15.75 23.38 -5.54
C PHE A 716 -15.51 22.10 -4.75
N SER A 717 -14.41 21.40 -5.03
CA SER A 717 -13.98 20.20 -4.31
C SER A 717 -13.22 20.52 -3.02
N ARG A 718 -13.09 21.80 -2.65
CA ARG A 718 -12.32 22.30 -1.48
C ARG A 718 -10.86 21.84 -1.50
N LEU A 719 -10.30 21.69 -2.70
CA LEU A 719 -8.95 21.19 -2.90
C LEU A 719 -7.93 22.30 -2.62
N GLY A 720 -7.26 22.21 -1.47
CA GLY A 720 -6.33 23.24 -1.01
C GLY A 720 -6.97 24.35 -0.20
N GLU A 721 -8.09 24.06 0.49
CA GLU A 721 -8.67 24.95 1.51
C GLU A 721 -7.69 25.18 2.67
N ILE A 722 -6.90 24.16 3.02
CA ILE A 722 -5.82 24.25 4.01
C ILE A 722 -4.48 23.95 3.32
N ARG A 723 -3.68 25.00 3.06
CA ARG A 723 -2.33 24.88 2.46
C ARG A 723 -1.19 25.36 3.36
N THR A 724 -1.49 26.22 4.32
CA THR A 724 -0.49 26.84 5.20
C THR A 724 -0.83 26.56 6.65
N LEU A 725 0.18 26.61 7.53
CA LEU A 725 -0.02 26.46 8.98
C LEU A 725 -0.95 27.54 9.56
N GLY A 726 -0.93 28.75 9.00
CA GLY A 726 -1.86 29.82 9.39
C GLY A 726 -3.33 29.46 9.10
N MET A 727 -3.60 28.87 7.94
CA MET A 727 -4.94 28.38 7.57
C MET A 727 -5.36 27.17 8.41
N LEU A 728 -4.41 26.29 8.77
CA LEU A 728 -4.66 25.17 9.66
C LEU A 728 -5.13 25.66 11.04
N ARG A 729 -4.43 26.64 11.62
CA ARG A 729 -4.75 27.21 12.93
C ARG A 729 -6.13 27.88 12.96
N SER A 730 -6.47 28.68 11.95
CA SER A 730 -7.77 29.36 11.91
C SER A 730 -8.96 28.41 11.76
N ARG A 731 -8.73 27.21 11.20
CA ARG A 731 -9.75 26.18 10.97
C ARG A 731 -9.68 25.03 11.96
N PHE A 732 -8.75 25.05 12.92
CA PHE A 732 -8.51 23.91 13.80
C PHE A 732 -9.75 23.52 14.61
N GLU A 733 -10.55 24.50 15.06
CA GLU A 733 -11.81 24.26 15.77
C GLU A 733 -12.83 23.45 14.93
N ALA A 734 -12.79 23.56 13.60
CA ALA A 734 -13.68 22.83 12.70
C ALA A 734 -13.19 21.41 12.39
N ILE A 735 -11.91 21.09 12.67
CA ILE A 735 -11.31 19.79 12.35
C ILE A 735 -11.96 18.65 13.16
N PRO A 736 -12.12 18.73 14.50
CA PRO A 736 -12.77 17.67 15.28
C PRO A 736 -14.21 17.39 14.83
N ARG A 737 -14.96 18.43 14.44
CA ARG A 737 -16.34 18.27 13.93
C ARG A 737 -16.36 17.58 12.57
N ALA A 738 -15.45 17.97 11.67
CA ALA A 738 -15.29 17.31 10.38
C ALA A 738 -14.86 15.85 10.54
N PHE A 739 -13.95 15.59 11.49
CA PHE A 739 -13.49 14.26 11.87
C PHE A 739 -14.65 13.39 12.35
N GLY A 740 -15.42 13.83 13.34
CA GLY A 740 -16.58 13.10 13.86
C GLY A 740 -17.62 12.78 12.77
N LYS A 741 -17.86 13.72 11.84
CA LYS A 741 -18.83 13.51 10.75
C LYS A 741 -18.39 12.49 9.70
N LYS A 742 -17.08 12.25 9.54
CA LYS A 742 -16.49 11.47 8.44
C LYS A 742 -15.93 10.13 8.89
N LEU A 743 -15.20 10.12 10.01
CA LEU A 743 -14.37 8.99 10.45
C LEU A 743 -14.93 8.26 11.68
N VAL A 744 -15.85 8.86 12.43
CA VAL A 744 -16.53 8.19 13.55
C VAL A 744 -17.82 7.54 13.05
N PRO A 745 -18.00 6.21 13.21
CA PRO A 745 -19.23 5.52 12.84
C PRO A 745 -20.45 5.99 13.66
N ASP A 746 -21.63 5.94 13.04
CA ASP A 746 -22.92 6.20 13.70
C ASP A 746 -23.38 4.89 14.35
N HIS A 747 -23.39 4.80 15.68
CA HIS A 747 -24.00 3.66 16.37
C HIS A 747 -25.52 3.83 16.23
N GLY A 748 -26.14 3.00 15.39
CA GLY A 748 -27.54 3.12 14.94
C GLY A 748 -28.64 2.98 16.00
N SER A 749 -28.39 3.35 17.26
CA SER A 749 -29.33 3.26 18.38
C SER A 749 -29.91 4.60 18.83
N HIS A 750 -29.67 5.72 18.14
CA HIS A 750 -30.37 6.97 18.42
C HIS A 750 -31.38 7.30 17.31
N LEU A 751 -32.66 7.19 17.68
CA LEU A 751 -33.80 7.70 16.95
C LEU A 751 -33.48 9.09 16.40
N LYS A 752 -33.70 9.28 15.10
CA LYS A 752 -33.64 10.58 14.43
C LYS A 752 -34.64 11.53 15.09
N GLY A 753 -34.19 12.28 16.07
CA GLY A 753 -35.00 13.26 16.77
C GLY A 753 -34.66 13.26 18.24
N ASP A 754 -33.47 13.75 18.58
CA ASP A 754 -33.24 14.63 19.73
C ASP A 754 -31.86 15.28 19.52
N GLU A 755 -31.67 16.45 20.11
CA GLU A 755 -30.68 17.49 19.78
C GLU A 755 -29.29 17.00 19.36
N GLU A 756 -28.68 17.70 18.38
CA GLU A 756 -27.25 17.62 18.05
C GLU A 756 -26.43 17.45 19.34
N ASP A 757 -25.87 16.25 19.54
CA ASP A 757 -25.08 15.89 20.70
C ASP A 757 -24.00 16.97 20.90
N LYS A 758 -24.17 17.80 21.95
CA LYS A 758 -23.48 19.10 22.09
C LYS A 758 -21.97 18.95 22.29
N ASN A 759 -21.48 17.74 22.55
CA ASN A 759 -20.06 17.45 22.66
C ASN A 759 -19.60 16.63 21.45
N PRO A 760 -18.79 17.20 20.53
CA PRO A 760 -18.17 16.41 19.48
C PRO A 760 -17.37 15.25 20.10
N PRO A 761 -17.17 14.11 19.39
CA PRO A 761 -16.37 12.97 19.87
C PRO A 761 -14.89 13.36 19.91
N PHE A 762 -14.56 14.26 20.84
CA PHE A 762 -13.28 14.94 20.91
C PHE A 762 -12.20 14.04 21.49
N ASP A 763 -12.55 13.17 22.44
CA ASP A 763 -11.61 12.19 22.97
C ASP A 763 -11.15 11.23 21.86
N LYS A 764 -12.07 10.76 21.01
CA LYS A 764 -11.75 9.95 19.83
C LYS A 764 -10.86 10.71 18.84
N PHE A 765 -11.11 12.01 18.66
CA PHE A 765 -10.25 12.87 17.84
C PHE A 765 -8.85 13.04 18.45
N ALA A 766 -8.76 13.29 19.76
CA ALA A 766 -7.51 13.50 20.49
C ALA A 766 -6.62 12.26 20.39
N ASP A 767 -7.17 11.06 20.59
CA ASP A 767 -6.42 9.81 20.52
C ASP A 767 -5.83 9.56 19.12
N ILE A 768 -6.62 9.76 18.06
CA ILE A 768 -6.17 9.57 16.67
C ILE A 768 -5.20 10.68 16.24
N TRP A 769 -5.46 11.92 16.65
CA TRP A 769 -4.56 13.04 16.42
C TRP A 769 -3.21 12.81 17.09
N ASN A 770 -3.20 12.40 18.36
CA ASN A 770 -1.99 12.11 19.11
C ASN A 770 -1.22 10.93 18.52
N ALA A 771 -1.91 9.87 18.07
CA ALA A 771 -1.27 8.77 17.38
C ALA A 771 -0.63 9.22 16.06
N PHE A 772 -1.29 10.11 15.31
CA PHE A 772 -0.72 10.72 14.10
C PHE A 772 0.52 11.57 14.41
N ILE A 773 0.49 12.41 15.46
CA ILE A 773 1.66 13.20 15.90
C ILE A 773 2.79 12.30 16.38
N ASN A 774 2.48 11.25 17.15
CA ASN A 774 3.47 10.26 17.59
C ASN A 774 4.12 9.54 16.40
N SER A 775 3.35 9.20 15.36
CA SER A 775 3.90 8.62 14.13
C SER A 775 4.90 9.57 13.43
N LEU A 776 4.64 10.88 13.41
CA LEU A 776 5.59 11.86 12.85
C LEU A 776 6.86 11.96 13.72
N ARG A 777 6.74 11.78 15.04
CA ARG A 777 7.88 11.73 15.96
C ARG A 777 8.71 10.46 15.77
N GLU A 778 8.08 9.30 15.60
CA GLU A 778 8.71 8.00 15.29
C GLU A 778 9.43 7.99 13.92
N GLU A 779 9.04 8.87 13.00
CA GLU A 779 9.72 9.11 11.72
C GLU A 779 10.87 10.12 11.81
N ASP A 780 11.10 10.70 13.00
CA ASP A 780 12.11 11.73 13.24
C ASP A 780 11.81 13.06 12.50
N LEU A 781 10.56 13.28 12.09
CA LEU A 781 10.11 14.52 11.45
C LEU A 781 9.85 15.64 12.48
N LEU A 782 9.58 15.28 13.73
CA LEU A 782 9.35 16.19 14.86
C LEU A 782 10.41 16.00 15.94
N ASN A 783 10.77 17.07 16.65
CA ASN A 783 11.49 16.96 17.92
C ASN A 783 10.53 16.79 19.12
N ASN A 784 11.05 16.47 20.31
CA ASN A 784 10.22 16.25 21.51
C ASN A 784 9.38 17.49 21.86
N ARG A 785 9.96 18.70 21.75
CA ARG A 785 9.26 19.95 22.03
C ARG A 785 8.13 20.23 21.04
N GLU A 786 8.33 19.96 19.75
CA GLU A 786 7.32 20.13 18.70
C GLU A 786 6.18 19.12 18.85
N LYS A 787 6.50 17.89 19.24
CA LYS A 787 5.48 16.88 19.63
C LYS A 787 4.60 17.43 20.75
N ASP A 788 5.20 17.89 21.85
CA ASP A 788 4.46 18.37 23.02
C ASP A 788 3.62 19.62 22.73
N LEU A 789 4.02 20.44 21.75
CA LEU A 789 3.23 21.58 21.27
C LEU A 789 2.01 21.18 20.45
N LEU A 790 2.04 20.02 19.78
CA LEU A 790 1.00 19.55 18.85
C LEU A 790 0.02 18.56 19.50
N VAL A 791 0.43 17.86 20.56
CA VAL A 791 -0.40 16.89 21.29
C VAL A 791 -1.62 17.56 21.95
N VAL A 792 -2.75 16.88 21.88
CA VAL A 792 -4.01 17.24 22.53
C VAL A 792 -4.15 16.38 23.79
N PRO A 793 -4.33 16.93 25.00
CA PRO A 793 -4.58 16.08 26.18
C PRO A 793 -5.90 15.32 26.03
N SER A 794 -5.90 14.01 26.27
CA SER A 794 -7.14 13.24 26.39
C SER A 794 -7.86 13.68 27.66
N SER A 795 -9.15 14.01 27.57
CA SER A 795 -9.95 14.74 28.57
C SER A 795 -10.21 13.92 29.85
N GLY A 796 -9.16 13.62 30.63
CA GLY A 796 -9.24 12.93 31.90
C GLY A 796 -9.53 13.87 33.08
N GLY A 797 -10.67 14.58 33.04
CA GLY A 797 -11.47 14.92 34.22
C GLY A 797 -10.96 15.91 35.29
N GLN A 798 -10.00 16.82 35.02
CA GLN A 798 -9.50 17.71 36.09
C GLN A 798 -9.56 19.23 35.84
N THR A 799 -9.73 19.70 34.60
CA THR A 799 -9.84 21.13 34.30
C THR A 799 -11.27 21.53 33.96
N SER A 800 -11.66 22.74 34.36
CA SER A 800 -13.00 23.30 34.08
C SER A 800 -13.23 23.68 32.62
N VAL A 801 -12.15 23.70 31.82
CA VAL A 801 -12.14 24.07 30.41
C VAL A 801 -11.46 23.01 29.55
N PHE A 802 -11.79 23.08 28.27
CA PHE A 802 -11.19 22.28 27.21
C PHE A 802 -9.73 22.65 26.97
N GLN A 803 -8.87 21.65 26.84
CA GLN A 803 -7.42 21.81 26.68
C GLN A 803 -7.01 21.77 25.20
N TRP A 804 -6.88 22.95 24.58
CA TRP A 804 -6.39 23.06 23.21
C TRP A 804 -4.87 22.78 23.12
N PRO A 805 -4.35 22.26 21.99
CA PRO A 805 -2.90 22.11 21.78
C PRO A 805 -2.11 23.40 22.08
N PRO A 806 -0.93 23.33 22.73
CA PRO A 806 -0.19 24.53 23.11
C PRO A 806 0.24 25.40 21.92
N PHE A 807 0.38 24.85 20.71
CA PHE A 807 0.68 25.65 19.51
C PHE A 807 -0.44 26.65 19.16
N LEU A 808 -1.70 26.35 19.51
CA LEU A 808 -2.83 27.28 19.35
C LEU A 808 -2.86 28.35 20.45
N LEU A 809 -2.33 28.02 21.62
CA LEU A 809 -2.29 28.88 22.80
C LEU A 809 -0.97 29.68 22.93
N ALA A 810 -0.07 29.55 21.95
CA ALA A 810 1.20 30.28 21.89
C ALA A 810 1.00 31.80 22.05
N SER A 811 1.83 32.41 22.91
CA SER A 811 1.79 33.82 23.34
C SER A 811 0.53 34.30 24.05
N LYS A 812 -0.51 33.47 24.23
CA LYS A 812 -1.78 33.93 24.81
C LYS A 812 -1.64 34.30 26.30
N ILE A 813 -0.86 33.54 27.07
CA ILE A 813 -0.59 33.86 28.48
C ILE A 813 0.27 35.11 28.65
N PRO A 814 1.42 35.28 27.96
CA PRO A 814 2.17 36.54 27.99
C PRO A 814 1.32 37.76 27.59
N ILE A 815 0.48 37.63 26.57
CA ILE A 815 -0.45 38.68 26.15
C ILE A 815 -1.48 38.97 27.25
N ALA A 816 -2.03 37.94 27.90
CA ALA A 816 -2.97 38.12 29.02
C ALA A 816 -2.30 38.81 30.23
N LEU A 817 -1.03 38.51 30.51
CA LEU A 817 -0.25 39.17 31.57
C LEU A 817 0.00 40.65 31.24
N ASP A 818 0.30 40.99 29.98
CA ASP A 818 0.44 42.39 29.55
C ASP A 818 -0.90 43.14 29.56
N MET A 819 -1.99 42.48 29.16
CA MET A 819 -3.35 43.00 29.31
C MET A 819 -3.66 43.31 30.78
N ALA A 820 -3.33 42.40 31.70
CA ALA A 820 -3.54 42.57 33.14
C ALA A 820 -2.75 43.75 33.72
N LYS A 821 -1.50 43.98 33.26
CA LYS A 821 -0.68 45.15 33.60
C LYS A 821 -1.27 46.48 33.10
N SER A 822 -1.92 46.46 31.93
CA SER A 822 -2.48 47.68 31.32
C SER A 822 -3.79 48.17 31.97
N VAL A 823 -4.58 47.27 32.58
CA VAL A 823 -5.92 47.58 33.10
C VAL A 823 -5.87 47.93 34.59
N LYS A 824 -6.17 49.21 34.92
CA LYS A 824 -6.05 49.73 36.30
C LYS A 824 -7.36 50.02 37.03
N LYS A 825 -8.53 50.02 36.35
CA LYS A 825 -9.76 50.62 36.92
C LYS A 825 -11.04 49.78 36.86
N LYS A 826 -11.22 48.84 35.91
CA LYS A 826 -12.47 48.07 35.76
C LYS A 826 -12.23 46.61 35.38
N ASP A 827 -12.80 45.70 36.18
CA ASP A 827 -12.78 44.24 35.93
C ASP A 827 -13.54 43.86 34.65
N ASP A 828 -14.67 44.52 34.35
CA ASP A 828 -15.46 44.24 33.15
C ASP A 828 -14.66 44.50 31.85
N GLU A 829 -13.72 45.45 31.88
CA GLU A 829 -12.83 45.75 30.73
C GLU A 829 -11.79 44.65 30.54
N LEU A 830 -11.21 44.14 31.63
CA LEU A 830 -10.27 43.02 31.60
C LEU A 830 -10.96 41.75 31.07
N MET A 831 -12.13 41.42 31.61
CA MET A 831 -12.90 40.25 31.18
C MET A 831 -13.34 40.36 29.71
N LYS A 832 -13.73 41.55 29.24
CA LYS A 832 -14.08 41.77 27.83
C LYS A 832 -12.88 41.59 26.89
N ARG A 833 -11.68 42.00 27.30
CA ARG A 833 -10.44 41.81 26.51
C ARG A 833 -10.01 40.34 26.46
N ILE A 834 -10.12 39.62 27.57
CA ILE A 834 -9.82 38.18 27.63
C ILE A 834 -10.82 37.40 26.77
N LYS A 835 -12.11 37.72 26.85
CA LYS A 835 -13.19 37.07 26.08
C LYS A 835 -13.23 37.43 24.59
N GLN A 836 -12.44 38.40 24.14
CA GLN A 836 -12.38 38.75 22.72
C GLN A 836 -11.78 37.62 21.87
N ASP A 837 -10.87 36.83 22.45
CA ASP A 837 -10.29 35.65 21.84
C ASP A 837 -10.58 34.42 22.72
N PRO A 838 -11.44 33.47 22.28
CA PRO A 838 -11.80 32.29 23.05
C PRO A 838 -10.58 31.50 23.53
N TYR A 839 -9.52 31.41 22.72
CA TYR A 839 -8.29 30.71 23.09
C TYR A 839 -7.55 31.35 24.27
N THR A 840 -7.66 32.68 24.43
CA THR A 840 -7.04 33.39 25.57
C THR A 840 -7.77 33.07 26.87
N GLU A 841 -9.11 33.03 26.84
CA GLU A 841 -9.93 32.61 27.98
C GLU A 841 -9.63 31.16 28.39
N TYR A 842 -9.62 30.22 27.44
CA TYR A 842 -9.28 28.82 27.71
C TYR A 842 -7.87 28.65 28.29
N ALA A 843 -6.88 29.34 27.73
CA ALA A 843 -5.50 29.24 28.21
C ALA A 843 -5.36 29.74 29.66
N VAL A 844 -6.00 30.86 30.01
CA VAL A 844 -5.89 31.45 31.36
C VAL A 844 -6.52 30.53 32.40
N ILE A 845 -7.71 29.98 32.12
CA ILE A 845 -8.40 29.07 33.04
C ILE A 845 -7.62 27.75 33.17
N GLU A 846 -7.15 27.19 32.06
CA GLU A 846 -6.33 25.97 32.06
C GLU A 846 -5.04 26.16 32.85
N CYS A 847 -4.35 27.28 32.66
CA CYS A 847 -3.11 27.60 33.36
C CYS A 847 -3.33 27.67 34.87
N TYR A 848 -4.44 28.25 35.31
CA TYR A 848 -4.81 28.36 36.72
C TYR A 848 -5.15 26.98 37.32
N ASP A 849 -6.03 26.20 36.67
CA ASP A 849 -6.45 24.89 37.16
C ASP A 849 -5.27 23.91 37.22
N THR A 850 -4.41 23.89 36.19
CA THR A 850 -3.23 23.00 36.13
C THR A 850 -2.19 23.37 37.18
N LEU A 851 -1.99 24.67 37.42
CA LEU A 851 -1.06 25.14 38.44
C LEU A 851 -1.55 24.77 39.85
N LEU A 852 -2.85 24.89 40.12
CA LEU A 852 -3.44 24.43 41.37
C LEU A 852 -3.28 22.92 41.55
N ASP A 853 -3.56 22.12 40.52
CA ASP A 853 -3.40 20.66 40.58
C ASP A 853 -1.95 20.26 40.90
N ILE A 854 -0.97 20.88 40.25
CA ILE A 854 0.45 20.68 40.54
C ILE A 854 0.77 21.06 41.99
N LEU A 855 0.30 22.21 42.48
CA LEU A 855 0.55 22.62 43.87
C LEU A 855 -0.08 21.65 44.90
N TYR A 856 -1.34 21.25 44.72
CA TYR A 856 -1.99 20.29 45.63
C TYR A 856 -1.34 18.90 45.60
N SER A 857 -0.75 18.51 44.46
CA SER A 857 -0.06 17.22 44.32
C SER A 857 1.33 17.20 45.00
N ILE A 858 2.00 18.34 45.09
CA ILE A 858 3.34 18.49 45.70
C ILE A 858 3.23 18.69 47.22
N ILE A 859 2.22 19.43 47.68
CA ILE A 859 2.04 19.77 49.10
C ILE A 859 1.35 18.61 49.84
N VAL A 860 2.00 18.04 50.86
CA VAL A 860 1.44 16.97 51.68
C VAL A 860 0.80 17.51 52.97
N VAL A 861 1.42 18.52 53.57
CA VAL A 861 1.06 19.02 54.90
C VAL A 861 -0.25 19.81 54.85
N GLN A 862 -1.18 19.48 55.76
CA GLN A 862 -2.52 20.07 55.76
C GLN A 862 -2.53 21.57 56.13
N SER A 863 -1.58 22.05 56.95
CA SER A 863 -1.40 23.49 57.23
C SER A 863 -1.03 24.25 55.96
N ASP A 864 -0.10 23.72 55.17
CA ASP A 864 0.37 24.34 53.93
C ASP A 864 -0.74 24.36 52.86
N LYS A 865 -1.59 23.33 52.80
CA LYS A 865 -2.78 23.31 51.94
C LYS A 865 -3.79 24.40 52.30
N LYS A 866 -4.01 24.66 53.60
CA LYS A 866 -4.92 25.74 54.05
C LYS A 866 -4.48 27.11 53.57
N VAL A 867 -3.16 27.36 53.46
CA VAL A 867 -2.65 28.62 52.90
C VAL A 867 -3.07 28.77 51.44
N VAL A 868 -2.91 27.72 50.63
CA VAL A 868 -3.35 27.68 49.22
C VAL A 868 -4.88 27.81 49.11
N ASP A 869 -5.63 27.15 49.99
CA ASP A 869 -7.10 27.24 50.03
C ASP A 869 -7.59 28.65 50.32
N ARG A 870 -7.00 29.34 51.32
CA ARG A 870 -7.34 30.75 51.64
C ARG A 870 -7.05 31.70 50.47
N ILE A 871 -5.94 31.49 49.76
CA ILE A 871 -5.61 32.26 48.54
C ILE A 871 -6.65 31.99 47.45
N ARG A 872 -6.97 30.72 47.20
CA ARG A 872 -7.96 30.28 46.20
C ARG A 872 -9.35 30.85 46.48
N GLU A 873 -9.81 30.80 47.72
CA GLU A 873 -11.10 31.37 48.15
C GLU A 873 -11.13 32.89 48.00
N SER A 874 -10.06 33.58 48.40
CA SER A 874 -9.95 35.02 48.21
C SER A 874 -9.99 35.44 46.74
N ILE A 875 -9.37 34.67 45.84
CA ILE A 875 -9.43 34.92 44.39
C ILE A 875 -10.86 34.68 43.86
N LYS A 876 -11.49 33.56 44.23
CA LYS A 876 -12.86 33.22 43.80
C LYS A 876 -13.89 34.26 44.26
N ASP A 877 -13.80 34.69 45.52
CA ASP A 877 -14.68 35.72 46.09
C ASP A 877 -14.52 37.07 45.38
N SER A 878 -13.27 37.45 45.06
CA SER A 878 -12.97 38.69 44.36
C SER A 878 -13.48 38.71 42.92
N ILE A 879 -13.38 37.57 42.22
CA ILE A 879 -13.97 37.38 40.89
C ILE A 879 -15.50 37.46 40.96
N HIS A 880 -16.13 36.83 41.97
CA HIS A 880 -17.59 36.84 42.14
C HIS A 880 -18.11 38.26 42.45
N ARG A 881 -17.40 39.02 43.29
CA ARG A 881 -17.74 40.40 43.67
C ARG A 881 -17.33 41.46 42.64
N LYS A 882 -16.66 41.06 41.54
CA LYS A 882 -16.09 41.94 40.51
C LYS A 882 -15.16 43.03 41.10
N SER A 883 -14.29 42.62 42.03
CA SER A 883 -13.35 43.49 42.74
C SER A 883 -11.88 43.08 42.58
N LEU A 884 -11.54 42.23 41.61
CA LEU A 884 -10.21 41.67 41.40
C LEU A 884 -9.12 42.74 41.20
N VAL A 885 -9.35 43.74 40.34
CA VAL A 885 -8.37 44.83 40.11
C VAL A 885 -8.28 45.76 41.32
N LYS A 886 -9.32 45.80 42.16
CA LYS A 886 -9.32 46.59 43.40
C LYS A 886 -8.58 45.91 44.53
N GLU A 887 -8.69 44.60 44.67
CA GLU A 887 -8.15 43.81 45.78
C GLU A 887 -6.74 43.24 45.51
N PHE A 888 -6.36 43.06 44.24
CA PHE A 888 -5.07 42.50 43.82
C PHE A 888 -4.27 43.49 42.96
N ARG A 889 -2.93 43.51 43.14
CA ARG A 889 -1.97 44.25 42.31
C ARG A 889 -1.53 43.38 41.14
N LEU A 890 -2.22 43.50 40.01
CA LEU A 890 -1.97 42.69 38.81
C LEU A 890 -0.65 43.04 38.09
N ASP A 891 -0.05 44.20 38.40
CA ASP A 891 1.24 44.65 37.84
C ASP A 891 2.41 43.70 38.17
N GLU A 892 2.30 42.94 39.27
CA GLU A 892 3.35 42.02 39.76
C GLU A 892 3.19 40.57 39.25
N LEU A 893 2.13 40.26 38.50
CA LEU A 893 1.90 38.93 37.92
C LEU A 893 3.03 38.44 36.98
N PRO A 894 3.71 39.28 36.18
CA PRO A 894 4.85 38.83 35.38
C PRO A 894 6.01 38.32 36.24
N GLN A 895 6.25 38.89 37.42
CA GLN A 895 7.30 38.44 38.34
C GLN A 895 6.96 37.03 38.89
N LEU A 896 5.69 36.83 39.24
CA LEU A 896 5.17 35.54 39.68
C LEU A 896 5.30 34.47 38.58
N SER A 897 4.96 34.79 37.34
CA SER A 897 5.11 33.90 36.17
C SER A 897 6.56 33.44 35.98
N ALA A 898 7.53 34.36 36.12
CA ALA A 898 8.95 34.02 36.02
C ALA A 898 9.45 33.10 37.14
N LYS A 899 8.91 33.22 38.36
CA LYS A 899 9.20 32.30 39.47
C LYS A 899 8.57 30.93 39.25
N PHE A 900 7.34 30.86 38.72
CA PHE A 900 6.71 29.58 38.33
C PHE A 900 7.45 28.86 37.20
N ASP A 901 7.99 29.57 36.21
CA ASP A 901 8.80 28.94 35.16
C ASP A 901 10.08 28.29 35.74
N LYS A 902 10.74 28.96 36.69
CA LYS A 902 11.88 28.38 37.42
C LYS A 902 11.48 27.14 38.21
N LEU A 903 10.32 27.14 38.86
CA LEU A 903 9.79 25.98 39.58
C LEU A 903 9.58 24.80 38.62
N LEU A 904 8.95 25.03 37.47
CA LEU A 904 8.64 23.98 36.51
C LEU A 904 9.89 23.38 35.86
N ASN A 905 10.92 24.17 35.59
CA ASN A 905 12.23 23.65 35.14
C ASN A 905 12.81 22.67 36.18
N LEU A 906 12.80 23.06 37.46
CA LEU A 906 13.24 22.21 38.55
C LEU A 906 12.35 20.97 38.77
N LEU A 907 11.16 20.89 38.20
CA LEU A 907 10.27 19.72 38.28
C LEU A 907 10.38 18.79 37.07
N LYS A 908 11.10 19.18 36.00
CA LYS A 908 11.23 18.40 34.77
C LYS A 908 12.38 17.39 34.76
N GLU A 909 13.56 17.81 35.18
CA GLU A 909 14.78 16.98 35.12
C GLU A 909 14.78 15.99 36.28
N TYR A 910 14.50 14.69 36.10
CA TYR A 910 14.67 13.71 37.19
C TYR A 910 16.13 13.28 37.23
N ASP A 911 16.91 13.80 38.19
CA ASP A 911 18.28 13.38 38.44
C ASP A 911 18.30 12.52 39.71
N GLU A 912 18.73 11.27 39.59
CA GLU A 912 18.81 10.32 40.70
C GLU A 912 19.95 10.66 41.67
N ASN A 913 20.90 11.52 41.27
CA ASN A 913 22.17 11.68 41.97
C ASN A 913 22.14 12.66 43.17
N ASP A 914 21.14 13.55 43.31
CA ASP A 914 21.07 14.48 44.47
C ASP A 914 19.62 14.96 44.85
N PRO A 915 18.84 14.13 45.57
CA PRO A 915 17.44 14.45 45.91
C PRO A 915 17.27 15.46 47.05
N VAL A 916 18.28 15.63 47.93
CA VAL A 916 18.16 16.44 49.15
C VAL A 916 18.30 17.93 48.83
N ASN A 917 19.32 18.32 48.07
CA ASN A 917 19.53 19.71 47.68
C ASN A 917 18.36 20.24 46.84
N ARG A 918 17.83 19.42 45.94
CA ARG A 918 16.69 19.82 45.10
C ARG A 918 15.41 20.05 45.89
N ASN A 919 15.13 19.23 46.90
CA ASN A 919 13.98 19.42 47.79
C ASN A 919 14.01 20.77 48.50
N THR A 920 15.19 21.15 49.04
CA THR A 920 15.36 22.47 49.65
C THR A 920 15.20 23.61 48.64
N HIS A 921 15.68 23.45 47.41
CA HIS A 921 15.49 24.46 46.36
C HIS A 921 14.02 24.61 45.96
N ILE A 922 13.28 23.51 45.81
CA ILE A 922 11.85 23.54 45.49
C ILE A 922 11.05 24.17 46.64
N ALA A 923 11.33 23.79 47.90
CA ALA A 923 10.66 24.34 49.08
C ALA A 923 10.91 25.86 49.21
N ASN A 924 12.15 26.31 49.06
CA ASN A 924 12.49 27.74 49.07
C ASN A 924 11.77 28.51 47.96
N LEU A 925 11.70 27.95 46.75
CA LEU A 925 11.03 28.61 45.62
C LEU A 925 9.51 28.67 45.80
N LEU A 926 8.90 27.63 46.39
CA LEU A 926 7.48 27.63 46.76
C LEU A 926 7.19 28.68 47.84
N GLN A 927 8.07 28.80 48.84
CA GLN A 927 7.94 29.83 49.86
C GLN A 927 8.03 31.24 49.25
N ASP A 928 9.03 31.50 48.39
CA ASP A 928 9.14 32.75 47.63
C ASP A 928 7.85 33.06 46.84
N ILE A 929 7.28 32.07 46.16
CA ILE A 929 6.04 32.22 45.38
C ILE A 929 4.88 32.63 46.28
N MET A 930 4.71 31.99 47.43
CA MET A 930 3.62 32.28 48.37
C MET A 930 3.80 33.65 49.05
N GLU A 931 5.04 34.04 49.34
CA GLU A 931 5.36 35.37 49.86
C GLU A 931 5.03 36.46 48.84
N ILE A 932 5.41 36.29 47.57
CA ILE A 932 5.06 37.22 46.48
C ILE A 932 3.53 37.36 46.35
N ILE A 933 2.79 36.24 46.39
CA ILE A 933 1.32 36.30 46.30
C ILE A 933 0.71 37.08 47.47
N THR A 934 1.14 36.81 48.70
CA THR A 934 0.51 37.36 49.91
C THR A 934 0.99 38.77 50.27
N GLN A 935 2.22 39.15 49.95
CA GLN A 935 2.81 40.45 50.28
C GLN A 935 2.73 41.44 49.11
N ASP A 936 2.99 40.98 47.89
CA ASP A 936 3.14 41.85 46.72
C ASP A 936 1.87 41.91 45.88
N ILE A 937 1.15 40.79 45.71
CA ILE A 937 -0.05 40.77 44.86
C ILE A 937 -1.32 41.10 45.69
N MET A 938 -1.53 40.48 46.85
CA MET A 938 -2.73 40.73 47.69
C MET A 938 -2.59 42.01 48.51
N LYS A 939 -3.53 42.98 48.38
CA LYS A 939 -3.49 44.22 49.17
C LYS A 939 -3.77 43.99 50.67
N ASN A 940 -4.54 42.95 51.01
CA ASN A 940 -4.90 42.57 52.39
C ASN A 940 -4.29 41.21 52.83
N GLY A 941 -3.24 40.71 52.17
CA GLY A 941 -2.72 39.35 52.38
C GLY A 941 -1.82 39.15 53.62
N LYS A 942 -1.39 40.23 54.27
CA LYS A 942 -0.37 40.22 55.36
C LYS A 942 -0.77 39.43 56.63
N GLY A 943 -2.02 38.97 56.75
CA GLY A 943 -2.50 38.12 57.84
C GLY A 943 -2.50 36.62 57.56
N ILE A 944 -2.48 36.19 56.29
CA ILE A 944 -2.67 34.78 55.89
C ILE A 944 -1.51 33.88 56.35
N LEU A 945 -0.28 34.41 56.33
CA LEU A 945 0.93 33.70 56.77
C LEU A 945 1.22 33.83 58.28
N LYS A 946 0.55 34.76 58.99
CA LYS A 946 0.83 35.04 60.41
C LYS A 946 0.05 34.17 61.39
N ASP A 947 -1.08 33.60 60.97
CA ASP A 947 -1.99 32.86 61.84
C ASP A 947 -1.56 31.40 62.17
N GLU A 948 -0.53 30.83 61.51
CA GLU A 948 -0.20 29.39 61.65
C GLU A 948 1.18 29.03 62.25
N GLY A 949 1.86 29.97 62.92
CA GLY A 949 2.84 29.59 63.97
C GLY A 949 4.33 29.64 63.61
N GLN A 950 5.10 30.08 64.60
CA GLN A 950 6.43 30.69 64.49
C GLN A 950 7.63 29.72 64.50
N LYS A 951 7.49 28.41 64.21
CA LYS A 951 8.62 27.44 64.45
C LYS A 951 8.84 26.30 63.44
N GLN A 952 8.16 26.23 62.30
CA GLN A 952 8.47 25.25 61.25
C GLN A 952 8.63 25.92 59.89
N GLN A 953 9.63 25.50 59.09
CA GLN A 953 9.73 25.89 57.68
C GLN A 953 8.49 25.36 56.94
N LEU A 954 7.66 26.28 56.43
CA LEU A 954 6.54 25.95 55.55
C LEU A 954 7.06 25.23 54.30
N PHE A 955 6.32 24.25 53.78
CA PHE A 955 6.68 23.45 52.60
C PHE A 955 7.93 22.54 52.74
N ALA A 956 8.42 22.28 53.96
CA ALA A 956 9.60 21.44 54.19
C ALA A 956 9.40 19.94 53.84
N LYS A 957 8.16 19.46 53.72
CA LYS A 957 7.83 18.06 53.43
C LYS A 957 6.97 17.94 52.17
N LEU A 958 7.63 17.63 51.05
CA LEU A 958 7.03 17.54 49.71
C LEU A 958 6.83 16.09 49.26
N ASN A 959 5.79 15.82 48.47
CA ASN A 959 5.60 14.53 47.81
C ASN A 959 6.30 14.53 46.45
N LEU A 960 7.47 13.90 46.37
CA LEU A 960 8.20 13.71 45.12
C LEU A 960 7.81 12.41 44.38
N ASP A 961 7.00 11.52 44.95
CA ASP A 961 6.61 10.29 44.25
C ASP A 961 5.77 10.59 43.00
N SER A 962 5.06 11.74 42.99
CA SER A 962 4.36 12.27 41.82
C SER A 962 5.27 12.48 40.59
N LEU A 963 6.58 12.76 40.79
CA LEU A 963 7.55 12.92 39.70
C LEU A 963 7.84 11.61 38.95
N LYS A 964 7.63 10.46 39.58
CA LYS A 964 7.84 9.14 38.94
C LYS A 964 6.78 8.89 37.87
N HIS A 965 5.56 9.42 38.05
CA HIS A 965 4.46 9.25 37.10
C HIS A 965 4.66 10.10 35.84
N VAL A 966 4.70 9.44 34.67
CA VAL A 966 4.88 10.08 33.35
C VAL A 966 3.80 11.12 33.06
N ALA A 967 2.54 10.79 33.34
CA ALA A 967 1.40 11.70 33.14
C ALA A 967 1.51 12.99 33.95
N TRP A 968 2.13 12.96 35.13
CA TRP A 968 2.33 14.14 35.95
C TRP A 968 3.44 15.04 35.39
N ARG A 969 4.55 14.44 34.91
CA ARG A 969 5.61 15.18 34.20
C ARG A 969 5.11 15.85 32.92
N GLU A 970 4.23 15.18 32.17
CA GLU A 970 3.59 15.77 30.98
C GLU A 970 2.77 17.02 31.31
N LYS A 971 2.08 17.06 32.47
CA LYS A 971 1.38 18.27 32.94
C LYS A 971 2.35 19.41 33.23
N CYS A 972 3.47 19.14 33.90
CA CYS A 972 4.51 20.15 34.13
C CYS A 972 5.12 20.66 32.82
N ILE A 973 5.35 19.76 31.86
CA ILE A 973 5.83 20.11 30.52
C ILE A 973 4.85 21.02 29.80
N ARG A 974 3.58 20.64 29.80
CA ARG A 974 2.50 21.42 29.19
C ARG A 974 2.35 22.80 29.81
N LEU A 975 2.31 22.91 31.14
CA LEU A 975 2.18 24.19 31.82
C LEU A 975 3.35 25.11 31.49
N GLN A 976 4.58 24.58 31.46
CA GLN A 976 5.74 25.37 31.05
C GLN A 976 5.61 25.85 29.60
N LEU A 977 5.14 24.99 28.69
CA LEU A 977 4.93 25.40 27.30
C LEU A 977 3.89 26.53 27.21
N LEU A 978 2.80 26.49 27.98
CA LEU A 978 1.82 27.58 28.01
C LEU A 978 2.43 28.92 28.48
N LEU A 979 3.32 28.88 29.47
CA LEU A 979 3.97 30.08 30.03
C LEU A 979 5.07 30.64 29.13
N THR A 980 5.86 29.78 28.48
CA THR A 980 7.11 30.17 27.81
C THR A 980 7.02 30.27 26.28
N THR A 981 5.97 29.70 25.67
CA THR A 981 5.87 29.62 24.21
C THR A 981 5.57 30.98 23.59
N LYS A 982 6.53 31.46 22.78
CA LYS A 982 6.47 32.71 22.02
C LYS A 982 5.78 32.54 20.66
N GLU A 983 5.55 33.66 19.95
CA GLU A 983 4.88 33.67 18.63
C GLU A 983 5.63 32.86 17.57
N SER A 984 6.92 32.59 17.74
CA SER A 984 7.69 31.73 16.85
C SER A 984 7.13 30.31 16.71
N ALA A 985 6.30 29.85 17.65
CA ALA A 985 5.58 28.59 17.56
C ALA A 985 4.51 28.55 16.44
N ILE A 986 4.20 29.68 15.80
CA ILE A 986 3.34 29.75 14.60
C ILE A 986 3.93 28.92 13.44
N TYR A 987 5.25 28.74 13.40
CA TYR A 987 5.94 27.98 12.36
C TYR A 987 6.17 26.51 12.71
N VAL A 988 5.56 25.99 13.78
CA VAL A 988 5.65 24.57 14.18
C VAL A 988 4.61 23.72 13.42
N PRO A 989 4.99 22.53 12.91
CA PRO A 989 6.34 21.94 12.92
C PRO A 989 7.28 22.61 11.92
N THR A 990 8.59 22.62 12.19
CA THR A 990 9.60 23.25 11.33
C THR A 990 9.88 22.45 10.05
N ASN A 991 9.87 21.11 10.14
CA ASN A 991 10.11 20.21 9.01
C ASN A 991 9.03 20.34 7.91
N LEU A 992 9.47 20.47 6.65
CA LEU A 992 8.59 20.67 5.51
C LEU A 992 7.66 19.48 5.22
N GLU A 993 8.15 18.25 5.42
CA GLU A 993 7.39 17.04 5.20
C GLU A 993 6.33 16.85 6.28
N ALA A 994 6.64 17.14 7.55
CA ALA A 994 5.65 17.18 8.63
C ALA A 994 4.53 18.20 8.32
N ARG A 995 4.89 19.42 7.90
CA ARG A 995 3.91 20.45 7.49
C ARG A 995 2.99 19.96 6.38
N ARG A 996 3.57 19.33 5.34
CA ARG A 996 2.82 18.79 4.19
C ARG A 996 1.84 17.70 4.63
N ARG A 997 2.25 16.77 5.48
CA ARG A 997 1.39 15.67 5.96
C ARG A 997 0.25 16.17 6.86
N ILE A 998 0.53 17.06 7.81
CA ILE A 998 -0.50 17.62 8.70
C ILE A 998 -1.53 18.43 7.91
N THR A 999 -1.07 19.30 7.00
CA THR A 999 -1.98 20.08 6.15
C THR A 999 -2.80 19.19 5.21
N PHE A 1000 -2.19 18.15 4.62
CA PHE A 1000 -2.90 17.19 3.80
C PHE A 1000 -3.97 16.42 4.59
N PHE A 1001 -3.63 15.93 5.79
CA PHE A 1001 -4.57 15.25 6.68
C PHE A 1001 -5.77 16.15 6.99
N ALA A 1002 -5.52 17.37 7.47
CA ALA A 1002 -6.57 18.33 7.77
C ALA A 1002 -7.43 18.67 6.55
N ASN A 1003 -6.81 18.94 5.39
CA ASN A 1003 -7.53 19.25 4.16
C ASN A 1003 -8.41 18.07 3.69
N SER A 1004 -7.96 16.83 3.86
CA SER A 1004 -8.70 15.64 3.43
C SER A 1004 -10.05 15.48 4.14
N LEU A 1005 -10.17 15.96 5.40
CA LEU A 1005 -11.42 15.91 6.17
C LEU A 1005 -12.52 16.83 5.61
N PHE A 1006 -12.12 17.92 4.94
CA PHE A 1006 -13.05 18.85 4.30
C PHE A 1006 -13.38 18.47 2.86
N MET A 1007 -12.66 17.51 2.27
CA MET A 1007 -12.96 16.97 0.95
C MET A 1007 -14.20 16.06 0.98
N ARG A 1008 -14.70 15.73 -0.22
CA ARG A 1008 -15.81 14.78 -0.39
C ARG A 1008 -15.34 13.35 -0.08
N MET A 1009 -15.43 12.97 1.19
CA MET A 1009 -15.16 11.62 1.69
C MET A 1009 -16.47 10.91 2.11
N PRO A 1010 -16.68 9.62 1.79
CA PRO A 1010 -17.77 8.82 2.34
C PRO A 1010 -17.62 8.65 3.86
N ARG A 1011 -18.70 8.31 4.57
CA ARG A 1011 -18.62 7.99 6.00
C ARG A 1011 -17.95 6.64 6.20
N ALA A 1012 -17.05 6.55 7.19
CA ALA A 1012 -16.39 5.31 7.55
C ALA A 1012 -17.36 4.37 8.31
N PRO A 1013 -17.49 3.10 7.91
CA PRO A 1013 -18.13 2.09 8.74
C PRO A 1013 -17.21 1.66 9.90
N PRO A 1014 -17.74 1.00 10.96
CA PRO A 1014 -16.89 0.38 11.99
C PRO A 1014 -15.90 -0.62 11.37
N VAL A 1015 -14.69 -0.74 11.92
CA VAL A 1015 -13.61 -1.59 11.37
C VAL A 1015 -14.08 -3.03 11.17
N ARG A 1016 -14.87 -3.57 12.11
CA ARG A 1016 -15.46 -4.92 12.00
C ARG A 1016 -16.32 -5.12 10.75
N SER A 1017 -17.01 -4.07 10.30
CA SER A 1017 -17.88 -4.09 9.11
C SER A 1017 -17.18 -3.64 7.82
N MET A 1018 -15.89 -3.29 7.88
CA MET A 1018 -15.09 -2.95 6.72
C MET A 1018 -14.83 -4.19 5.83
N MET A 1019 -14.68 -3.98 4.52
CA MET A 1019 -14.18 -5.01 3.61
C MET A 1019 -12.68 -5.23 3.86
N SER A 1020 -12.25 -6.49 3.89
CA SER A 1020 -10.82 -6.77 3.88
C SER A 1020 -10.19 -6.41 2.53
N PHE A 1021 -8.94 -5.98 2.56
CA PHE A 1021 -8.15 -5.68 1.37
C PHE A 1021 -6.69 -6.09 1.57
N SER A 1022 -6.01 -6.35 0.46
CA SER A 1022 -4.61 -6.75 0.47
C SER A 1022 -3.80 -5.85 -0.44
N VAL A 1023 -2.56 -5.56 -0.03
CA VAL A 1023 -1.62 -4.77 -0.81
C VAL A 1023 -0.44 -5.66 -1.19
N LEU A 1024 -0.14 -5.71 -2.49
CA LEU A 1024 0.97 -6.48 -3.06
C LEU A 1024 2.08 -5.53 -3.50
N THR A 1025 3.28 -5.69 -2.97
CA THR A 1025 4.49 -4.98 -3.44
C THR A 1025 5.44 -5.99 -4.08
N PRO A 1026 5.61 -5.94 -5.42
CA PRO A 1026 6.57 -6.80 -6.08
C PRO A 1026 7.98 -6.21 -5.96
N TYR A 1027 8.98 -7.04 -5.66
CA TYR A 1027 10.40 -6.66 -5.63
C TYR A 1027 11.23 -7.60 -6.50
N PHE A 1028 12.33 -7.11 -7.10
CA PHE A 1028 13.16 -7.90 -8.01
C PHE A 1028 14.40 -8.47 -7.31
N LYS A 1029 15.33 -7.60 -6.91
CA LYS A 1029 16.58 -7.93 -6.21
C LYS A 1029 17.06 -6.70 -5.43
N GLU A 1030 16.17 -6.11 -4.65
CA GLU A 1030 16.47 -4.94 -3.81
C GLU A 1030 16.67 -5.43 -2.38
N GLU A 1031 17.72 -4.94 -1.72
CA GLU A 1031 17.96 -5.18 -0.31
C GLU A 1031 16.95 -4.41 0.54
N VAL A 1032 16.52 -5.03 1.64
CA VAL A 1032 15.53 -4.42 2.53
C VAL A 1032 16.22 -3.38 3.43
N LEU A 1033 17.33 -3.74 4.07
CA LEU A 1033 18.05 -2.86 4.98
C LEU A 1033 19.49 -2.68 4.49
N PHE A 1034 20.04 -1.48 4.65
CA PHE A 1034 21.48 -1.26 4.50
C PHE A 1034 22.23 -1.99 5.61
N SER A 1035 23.34 -2.64 5.25
CA SER A 1035 24.31 -3.10 6.23
C SER A 1035 25.17 -1.94 6.76
N PRO A 1036 25.82 -2.10 7.92
CA PRO A 1036 26.81 -1.13 8.41
C PRO A 1036 27.92 -0.85 7.36
N GLU A 1037 28.34 -1.89 6.64
CA GLU A 1037 29.37 -1.81 5.60
C GLU A 1037 28.92 -0.94 4.42
N ASP A 1038 27.68 -1.12 3.95
CA ASP A 1038 27.12 -0.32 2.86
C ASP A 1038 27.04 1.17 3.21
N LEU A 1039 26.74 1.48 4.47
CA LEU A 1039 26.62 2.86 4.93
C LEU A 1039 27.94 3.62 4.92
N HIS A 1040 29.04 2.93 5.24
CA HIS A 1040 30.39 3.49 5.25
C HIS A 1040 31.10 3.35 3.90
N ARG A 1041 30.58 2.51 3.00
CA ARG A 1041 31.10 2.35 1.64
C ARG A 1041 31.13 3.68 0.91
N LYS A 1042 32.32 4.06 0.45
CA LYS A 1042 32.55 5.31 -0.28
C LYS A 1042 32.27 5.10 -1.77
N ASN A 1043 31.56 6.04 -2.36
CA ASN A 1043 31.38 6.13 -3.82
C ASN A 1043 32.67 6.60 -4.51
N GLU A 1044 32.67 6.68 -5.85
CA GLU A 1044 33.81 7.15 -6.67
C GLU A 1044 34.35 8.53 -6.21
N ASP A 1045 33.49 9.38 -5.64
CA ASP A 1045 33.83 10.69 -5.10
C ASP A 1045 34.28 10.68 -3.62
N GLY A 1046 34.46 9.52 -3.01
CA GLY A 1046 34.88 9.37 -1.60
C GLY A 1046 33.77 9.61 -0.56
N ILE A 1047 32.53 9.83 -0.99
CA ILE A 1047 31.38 10.12 -0.12
C ILE A 1047 30.68 8.82 0.29
N SER A 1048 30.52 8.60 1.59
CA SER A 1048 29.73 7.52 2.16
C SER A 1048 28.22 7.82 2.14
N ILE A 1049 27.37 6.79 2.08
CA ILE A 1049 25.90 6.95 2.12
C ILE A 1049 25.44 7.63 3.41
N LEU A 1050 26.02 7.26 4.56
CA LEU A 1050 25.67 7.86 5.86
C LEU A 1050 25.95 9.37 5.89
N PHE A 1051 27.13 9.79 5.42
CA PHE A 1051 27.46 11.22 5.31
C PHE A 1051 26.47 11.98 4.41
N TYR A 1052 26.12 11.40 3.26
CA TYR A 1052 25.17 12.00 2.32
C TYR A 1052 23.78 12.19 2.96
N LEU A 1053 23.25 11.16 3.63
CA LEU A 1053 21.94 11.23 4.31
C LEU A 1053 21.94 12.25 5.47
N ARG A 1054 23.01 12.32 6.26
CA ARG A 1054 23.18 13.34 7.33
C ARG A 1054 23.16 14.76 6.77
N LYS A 1055 23.68 14.97 5.55
CA LYS A 1055 23.69 16.28 4.89
C LYS A 1055 22.37 16.67 4.26
N ILE A 1056 21.59 15.72 3.73
CA ILE A 1056 20.27 16.00 3.16
C ILE A 1056 19.20 16.18 4.23
N TYR A 1057 19.28 15.41 5.32
CA TYR A 1057 18.28 15.40 6.39
C TYR A 1057 18.87 15.81 7.75
N PRO A 1058 19.49 17.00 7.88
CA PRO A 1058 20.17 17.40 9.11
C PRO A 1058 19.22 17.54 10.30
N ASP A 1059 18.02 18.08 10.06
CA ASP A 1059 17.00 18.26 11.09
C ASP A 1059 16.46 16.91 11.59
N GLU A 1060 16.22 15.97 10.68
CA GLU A 1060 15.70 14.64 11.04
C GLU A 1060 16.76 13.79 11.73
N PHE A 1061 18.04 13.93 11.38
CA PHE A 1061 19.12 13.25 12.08
C PHE A 1061 19.25 13.76 13.51
N ARG A 1062 19.11 15.07 13.75
CA ARG A 1062 19.09 15.62 15.11
C ARG A 1062 17.88 15.12 15.91
N ASN A 1063 16.70 15.02 15.30
CA ASN A 1063 15.51 14.48 15.94
C ASN A 1063 15.63 12.98 16.26
N PHE A 1064 16.34 12.24 15.40
CA PHE A 1064 16.71 10.85 15.62
C PHE A 1064 17.62 10.70 16.84
N LEU A 1065 18.73 11.45 16.91
CA LEU A 1065 19.62 11.47 18.08
C LEU A 1065 18.88 11.78 19.38
N GLN A 1066 17.95 12.74 19.34
CA GLN A 1066 17.09 13.04 20.48
C GLN A 1066 16.13 11.89 20.85
N ARG A 1067 15.72 11.05 19.89
CA ARG A 1067 14.79 9.92 20.16
C ARG A 1067 15.49 8.80 20.91
N ILE A 1068 16.75 8.57 20.56
CA ILE A 1068 17.58 7.50 21.10
C ILE A 1068 18.32 7.94 22.37
N ASP A 1069 18.08 9.19 22.81
CA ASP A 1069 18.70 9.85 23.96
C ASP A 1069 20.24 9.77 23.91
N PHE A 1070 20.81 10.01 22.73
CA PHE A 1070 22.23 9.88 22.47
C PHE A 1070 22.84 11.21 22.02
N GLU A 1071 23.86 11.65 22.76
CA GLU A 1071 24.68 12.80 22.38
C GLU A 1071 25.96 12.32 21.70
N VAL A 1072 26.16 12.70 20.44
CA VAL A 1072 27.36 12.33 19.69
C VAL A 1072 28.56 13.10 20.23
N LYS A 1073 29.41 12.44 21.02
CA LYS A 1073 30.66 12.99 21.54
C LYS A 1073 31.87 12.56 20.70
N ASP A 1074 31.86 11.34 20.13
CA ASP A 1074 32.88 10.81 19.22
C ASP A 1074 32.24 9.95 18.09
N GLU A 1075 32.92 9.78 16.95
CA GLU A 1075 32.44 8.89 15.86
C GLU A 1075 32.60 7.40 16.19
N GLU A 1076 33.45 7.04 17.15
CA GLU A 1076 33.63 5.64 17.61
C GLU A 1076 32.40 5.11 18.36
N GLU A 1077 31.78 5.89 19.24
CA GLU A 1077 30.55 5.49 19.97
C GLU A 1077 29.33 5.36 19.03
N LEU A 1078 29.43 5.89 17.81
CA LEU A 1078 28.39 5.75 16.80
C LEU A 1078 28.31 4.31 16.28
N LYS A 1079 29.40 3.53 16.39
CA LYS A 1079 29.45 2.11 16.02
C LYS A 1079 28.52 1.25 16.90
N ASP A 1080 28.38 1.61 18.17
CA ASP A 1080 27.55 0.89 19.14
C ASP A 1080 26.04 1.02 18.87
N LYS A 1081 25.64 1.96 18.00
CA LYS A 1081 24.25 2.23 17.61
C LYS A 1081 23.98 1.98 16.13
N MET A 1082 24.83 1.18 15.47
CA MET A 1082 24.72 0.97 14.03
C MET A 1082 23.41 0.33 13.58
N ASP A 1083 22.78 -0.53 14.38
CA ASP A 1083 21.48 -1.12 14.03
C ASP A 1083 20.37 -0.05 13.89
N GLU A 1084 20.34 0.91 14.81
CA GLU A 1084 19.37 2.01 14.79
C GLU A 1084 19.64 2.97 13.62
N ILE A 1085 20.93 3.18 13.32
CA ILE A 1085 21.38 4.02 12.19
C ILE A 1085 21.08 3.34 10.85
N CYS A 1086 21.29 2.03 10.73
CA CYS A 1086 20.95 1.24 9.54
C CYS A 1086 19.46 1.33 9.25
N ASN A 1087 18.61 1.21 10.27
CA ASN A 1087 17.17 1.42 10.14
C ASN A 1087 16.84 2.85 9.70
N TRP A 1088 17.40 3.86 10.39
CA TRP A 1088 17.17 5.27 10.08
C TRP A 1088 17.56 5.62 8.63
N ALA A 1089 18.70 5.09 8.17
CA ALA A 1089 19.21 5.28 6.82
C ALA A 1089 18.37 4.55 5.78
N SER A 1090 17.96 3.30 6.06
CA SER A 1090 17.12 2.50 5.17
C SER A 1090 15.74 3.13 4.98
N TYR A 1091 15.16 3.73 6.02
CA TYR A 1091 13.90 4.48 5.92
C TYR A 1091 13.98 5.74 5.04
N ARG A 1092 15.18 6.16 4.60
CA ARG A 1092 15.37 7.33 3.73
C ARG A 1092 15.93 6.95 2.37
N GLY A 1093 16.89 6.01 2.35
CA GLY A 1093 17.63 5.60 1.16
C GLY A 1093 17.09 4.37 0.43
N GLN A 1094 16.42 3.41 1.09
CA GLN A 1094 15.90 2.19 0.45
C GLN A 1094 14.43 2.33 0.03
N THR A 1095 14.10 1.98 -1.21
CA THR A 1095 12.75 2.21 -1.76
C THR A 1095 11.77 1.15 -1.25
N LEU A 1096 12.19 -0.11 -1.22
CA LEU A 1096 11.37 -1.22 -0.73
C LEU A 1096 10.96 -1.00 0.72
N THR A 1097 11.91 -0.76 1.63
CA THR A 1097 11.62 -0.57 3.06
C THR A 1097 10.74 0.64 3.34
N ARG A 1098 10.93 1.74 2.60
CA ARG A 1098 10.04 2.91 2.68
C ARG A 1098 8.62 2.57 2.24
N THR A 1099 8.48 1.78 1.19
CA THR A 1099 7.18 1.34 0.68
C THR A 1099 6.49 0.42 1.67
N VAL A 1100 7.20 -0.58 2.20
CA VAL A 1100 6.70 -1.51 3.22
C VAL A 1100 6.23 -0.72 4.45
N ARG A 1101 7.09 0.12 5.03
CA ARG A 1101 6.75 0.95 6.19
C ARG A 1101 5.52 1.82 5.93
N GLY A 1102 5.45 2.47 4.77
CA GLY A 1102 4.33 3.33 4.39
C GLY A 1102 3.01 2.58 4.26
N MET A 1103 3.02 1.38 3.67
CA MET A 1103 1.83 0.54 3.55
C MET A 1103 1.39 -0.05 4.90
N MET A 1104 2.33 -0.35 5.79
CA MET A 1104 2.02 -0.85 7.14
C MET A 1104 1.32 0.17 8.04
N TYR A 1105 1.32 1.46 7.68
CA TYR A 1105 0.49 2.46 8.37
C TYR A 1105 -1.01 2.21 8.23
N TYR A 1106 -1.47 1.50 7.19
CA TYR A 1106 -2.86 1.05 7.12
C TYR A 1106 -3.21 0.11 8.27
N ARG A 1107 -2.31 -0.83 8.61
CA ARG A 1107 -2.48 -1.75 9.75
C ARG A 1107 -2.59 -0.98 11.07
N LYS A 1108 -1.63 -0.09 11.34
CA LYS A 1108 -1.59 0.73 12.57
C LYS A 1108 -2.82 1.64 12.68
N ALA A 1109 -3.29 2.22 11.56
CA ALA A 1109 -4.50 3.03 11.54
C ALA A 1109 -5.76 2.20 11.85
N LEU A 1110 -5.88 0.98 11.31
CA LEU A 1110 -7.00 0.08 11.59
C LEU A 1110 -7.02 -0.40 13.04
N GLU A 1111 -5.85 -0.68 13.62
CA GLU A 1111 -5.71 -1.04 15.03
C GLU A 1111 -6.24 0.08 15.94
N ILE A 1112 -5.78 1.32 15.73
CA ILE A 1112 -6.24 2.48 16.51
C ILE A 1112 -7.74 2.71 16.31
N GLN A 1113 -8.24 2.64 15.08
CA GLN A 1113 -9.66 2.83 14.82
C GLN A 1113 -10.51 1.72 15.45
N CYS A 1114 -10.03 0.48 15.48
CA CYS A 1114 -10.71 -0.64 16.11
C CYS A 1114 -10.78 -0.48 17.63
N LEU A 1115 -9.71 -0.01 18.28
CA LEU A 1115 -9.71 0.34 19.70
C LEU A 1115 -10.77 1.41 20.00
N GLN A 1116 -10.89 2.42 19.15
CA GLN A 1116 -11.88 3.49 19.29
C GLN A 1116 -13.34 3.04 19.04
N ASP A 1117 -13.53 1.99 18.24
CA ASP A 1117 -14.83 1.34 18.03
C ASP A 1117 -15.23 0.44 19.22
N MET A 1118 -14.25 -0.14 19.93
CA MET A 1118 -14.47 -1.02 21.10
C MET A 1118 -14.66 -0.25 22.41
N THR A 1119 -14.04 0.92 22.53
CA THR A 1119 -14.11 1.75 23.74
C THR A 1119 -15.45 2.47 23.79
N ASP A 1120 -16.38 1.95 24.60
CA ASP A 1120 -17.67 2.59 24.87
C ASP A 1120 -17.43 3.82 25.77
N PRO A 1121 -17.79 5.05 25.33
CA PRO A 1121 -17.64 6.25 26.16
C PRO A 1121 -18.36 6.14 27.52
N ALA A 1122 -19.39 5.30 27.65
CA ALA A 1122 -20.10 5.08 28.91
C ALA A 1122 -19.31 4.24 29.95
N LYS A 1123 -18.25 3.51 29.53
CA LYS A 1123 -17.43 2.67 30.43
C LYS A 1123 -16.18 3.37 30.96
N VAL A 1124 -15.73 4.44 30.31
CA VAL A 1124 -14.50 5.17 30.68
C VAL A 1124 -14.69 5.97 31.99
N ASP A 1125 -15.94 6.24 32.38
CA ASP A 1125 -16.30 7.06 33.53
C ASP A 1125 -16.28 6.32 34.89
N ARG A 1126 -15.94 5.01 34.92
CA ARG A 1126 -15.86 4.23 36.18
C ARG A 1126 -14.50 3.54 36.34
N ASP A 1127 -13.72 4.06 37.29
CA ASP A 1127 -12.60 3.43 37.98
C ASP A 1127 -11.44 2.85 37.15
N ARG A 1128 -10.34 3.61 37.09
CA ARG A 1128 -8.98 3.10 36.83
C ARG A 1128 -8.48 2.29 38.03
N SER A 1129 -8.96 1.06 38.17
CA SER A 1129 -8.38 0.06 39.09
C SER A 1129 -7.49 -0.93 38.33
N ILE A 1130 -6.67 -1.72 39.03
CA ILE A 1130 -5.69 -2.67 38.47
C ILE A 1130 -6.30 -3.70 37.49
N GLY A 1131 -7.61 -3.94 37.54
CA GLY A 1131 -8.34 -4.74 36.54
C GLY A 1131 -8.39 -4.12 35.13
N SER A 1132 -8.19 -2.80 35.00
CA SER A 1132 -8.27 -2.08 33.72
C SER A 1132 -7.09 -2.36 32.78
N TYR A 1133 -5.91 -2.71 33.31
CA TYR A 1133 -4.73 -2.98 32.48
C TYR A 1133 -4.85 -4.29 31.72
N GLN A 1134 -5.45 -5.32 32.34
CA GLN A 1134 -5.63 -6.61 31.70
C GLN A 1134 -6.76 -6.58 30.66
N GLU A 1135 -7.81 -5.81 30.92
CA GLU A 1135 -8.87 -5.52 29.94
C GLU A 1135 -8.34 -4.69 28.76
N LEU A 1136 -7.57 -3.62 29.03
CA LEU A 1136 -6.96 -2.80 27.98
C LEU A 1136 -5.97 -3.60 27.12
N GLN A 1137 -5.16 -4.46 27.74
CA GLN A 1137 -4.24 -5.34 27.03
C GLN A 1137 -5.00 -6.33 26.14
N TYR A 1138 -6.11 -6.88 26.62
CA TYR A 1138 -6.98 -7.75 25.82
C TYR A 1138 -7.62 -7.00 24.64
N ASP A 1139 -8.07 -5.76 24.84
CA ASP A 1139 -8.65 -4.93 23.78
C ASP A 1139 -7.61 -4.56 22.71
N ILE A 1140 -6.37 -4.27 23.10
CA ILE A 1140 -5.24 -4.06 22.17
C ILE A 1140 -4.97 -5.32 21.35
N GLU A 1141 -4.84 -6.46 22.02
CA GLU A 1141 -4.62 -7.76 21.35
C GLU A 1141 -5.77 -8.11 20.39
N MET A 1142 -7.02 -7.82 20.77
CA MET A 1142 -8.19 -8.04 19.93
C MET A 1142 -8.25 -7.07 18.74
N ALA A 1143 -7.90 -5.80 18.95
CA ALA A 1143 -7.84 -4.80 17.89
C ALA A 1143 -6.77 -5.15 16.83
N GLN A 1144 -5.61 -5.64 17.27
CA GLN A 1144 -4.56 -6.15 16.38
C GLN A 1144 -5.06 -7.34 15.55
N ALA A 1145 -5.70 -8.31 16.20
CA ALA A 1145 -6.26 -9.46 15.50
C ALA A 1145 -7.32 -9.08 14.45
N ILE A 1146 -8.18 -8.11 14.76
CA ILE A 1146 -9.17 -7.61 13.78
C ILE A 1146 -8.48 -6.86 12.65
N ALA A 1147 -7.45 -6.05 12.92
CA ALA A 1147 -6.68 -5.38 11.89
C ALA A 1147 -6.03 -6.39 10.92
N ASP A 1148 -5.49 -7.50 11.43
CA ASP A 1148 -4.87 -8.57 10.63
C ASP A 1148 -5.88 -9.30 9.72
N ILE A 1149 -7.13 -9.43 10.16
CA ILE A 1149 -8.22 -9.97 9.33
C ILE A 1149 -8.64 -9.01 8.21
N LYS A 1150 -8.50 -7.71 8.43
CA LYS A 1150 -8.96 -6.65 7.50
C LYS A 1150 -7.88 -6.21 6.52
N PHE A 1151 -6.61 -6.31 6.89
CA PHE A 1151 -5.51 -5.84 6.07
C PHE A 1151 -4.39 -6.87 6.01
N THR A 1152 -4.03 -7.25 4.78
CA THR A 1152 -2.89 -8.15 4.54
C THR A 1152 -1.89 -7.48 3.61
N TYR A 1153 -0.62 -7.44 4.00
CA TYR A 1153 0.45 -6.91 3.18
C TYR A 1153 1.34 -8.05 2.68
N VAL A 1154 1.56 -8.12 1.36
CA VAL A 1154 2.33 -9.20 0.72
C VAL A 1154 3.49 -8.60 -0.07
N VAL A 1155 4.70 -9.05 0.22
CA VAL A 1155 5.92 -8.74 -0.54
C VAL A 1155 6.24 -9.94 -1.43
N SER A 1156 6.26 -9.75 -2.75
CA SER A 1156 6.42 -10.85 -3.71
C SER A 1156 7.67 -10.67 -4.56
N CYS A 1157 8.54 -11.69 -4.60
CA CYS A 1157 9.70 -11.68 -5.47
C CYS A 1157 9.26 -11.85 -6.94
N GLN A 1158 9.77 -11.00 -7.83
CA GLN A 1158 9.53 -11.08 -9.28
C GLN A 1158 10.44 -12.09 -9.98
N VAL A 1159 11.45 -12.62 -9.29
CA VAL A 1159 12.27 -13.71 -9.83
C VAL A 1159 11.51 -15.02 -9.60
N TYR A 1160 10.67 -15.38 -10.56
CA TYR A 1160 10.15 -16.74 -10.69
C TYR A 1160 11.21 -17.56 -11.42
N GLY A 1161 11.87 -18.50 -10.73
CA GLY A 1161 12.90 -19.34 -11.33
C GLY A 1161 13.71 -20.10 -10.33
#